data_AF-A0A431VAC7-F1
#
_entry.id   AF-A0A431VAC7-F1
#
_cell.length_a   1.000
_cell.length_b   1.000
_cell.length_c   1.000
_cell.angle_alpha   90.00
_cell.angle_beta   90.00
_cell.angle_gamma   90.00
#
_symmetry.space_group_name_H-M   'P 1'
#
loop_
_entity.id
_entity.type
_entity.pdbx_description
1 polymer ?
#
loop_
_entity_poly.entity_id
_entity_poly.type
_entity_poly.pdbx_seq_one_letter_code
_entity_poly.pdbx_strand_id
1 'polypeptide(L)'
;MTVPPPFTPQPPPRSASGVLPDPRVEQALELCRSGHPDTVDALHREWLTNPPQDAPTLTALVEMARLLGQPIAAVGWAEAVVRTAPDAVRSWCLLALTLIAAGRIQEAETAAEQALRRLGAGPHDGHLDNAQTHRAIALIRLRQGRLMDAAQACETALRSIAQHDDPPSQNARAETRGTLALVRMLEGRFSEADALFRQALDHRPMLPEILGNHASLLARLGHDTEALEQATQAVALRPRLLGTLHLIGTLHHRAGRLPEAIAVCRRVLAMAPEQMDTRLLLADALNRAGAWQEAVAVCQDGLRLDAADVPSVRAALLTHSGAALQSGGDCAGALAAHRHALELAPTQQAALNNLARLHRETGDPEAINTLRRIAETAGSPSGVRLTLLSLLLSVGRIAEAEAEAFAHAQSAPENAELSFAIAATFLDAGRRASALPYAQRAIRLAPDTPRHWIGFVDALRDPALSKVDESLRPDLLAALNRPEVDAPALAWAMAALLRESPILQRLAALPNSAAAALSDAEQTLLSDGALETLASDAVFLAHLRTTPIIDPVLEYALSHIRRLLLLTLFGPGLPDRAVWQTLCAALAEQCFLTEYVLPESTCEPQMLPALVHAISAAIDQGTQPRAVLVALLGAYHPLHQWPWSDALNRFTWPEAIIRLLTRQCLEPAAEAIIAASLPTLTPIHNPTSIDVRAQYEENPYPRWLSTGVLPEPVSLARFLRGLFPHIAPSIPSPPGWESPDVLIAGCGTGREAVWSATTLKHARVLAVDLSRRSLAYAARQSQQLGLSIDFAQADLLELGGQDRRFDVIHSVGVLHHMDDPMAGLRALRALLRPHGVMELGLYSATARRPILAVRNLLAGSDLPSTPDGIRRLRQIILSLPDDHPGRAVIRSPDFYGISPCRDLLMHVRELHATLPWLDHALKALDLEFLGFRLNDPAVGSLYRRRFPDDPSMTSLAHWNQLEDENPTIFGGMYQLWTRARG
;
A
#
# COMPACT_ATOMS: atom_id res chain seq x y z
N MET A 1 -87.12 -18.99 -17.13
CA MET A 1 -87.66 -17.64 -17.37
C MET A 1 -86.47 -16.71 -17.44
N THR A 2 -86.16 -15.95 -18.50
CA THR A 2 -86.72 -15.76 -19.84
C THR A 2 -85.57 -15.14 -20.66
N VAL A 3 -85.30 -15.70 -21.84
CA VAL A 3 -84.29 -15.28 -22.83
C VAL A 3 -84.72 -13.96 -23.50
N PRO A 4 -83.78 -13.06 -23.90
CA PRO A 4 -83.46 -12.91 -25.34
C PRO A 4 -81.97 -12.53 -25.60
N PRO A 5 -81.51 -12.40 -26.87
CA PRO A 5 -81.38 -13.39 -27.95
C PRO A 5 -79.89 -13.53 -28.41
N PRO A 6 -79.55 -14.35 -29.45
CA PRO A 6 -78.19 -14.85 -29.66
C PRO A 6 -77.27 -13.95 -30.51
N PHE A 7 -75.97 -14.18 -30.32
CA PHE A 7 -74.83 -13.64 -31.06
C PHE A 7 -75.03 -13.62 -32.58
N THR A 8 -74.74 -12.47 -33.19
CA THR A 8 -74.32 -12.38 -34.60
C THR A 8 -72.84 -11.99 -34.64
N PRO A 9 -71.97 -12.73 -35.36
CA PRO A 9 -70.57 -12.38 -35.48
C PRO A 9 -70.41 -11.24 -36.49
N GLN A 10 -69.86 -10.09 -36.07
CA GLN A 10 -69.30 -9.15 -37.03
C GLN A 10 -68.02 -9.75 -37.64
N PRO A 11 -67.78 -9.58 -38.95
CA PRO A 11 -66.54 -10.04 -39.57
C PRO A 11 -65.35 -9.25 -38.98
N PRO A 12 -64.13 -9.81 -39.00
CA PRO A 12 -62.97 -9.13 -38.46
C PRO A 12 -62.79 -7.78 -39.16
N PRO A 13 -62.44 -6.68 -38.45
CA PRO A 13 -61.97 -5.51 -39.13
C PRO A 13 -60.72 -5.93 -39.94
N ARG A 14 -60.80 -5.65 -41.23
CA ARG A 14 -59.73 -5.83 -42.21
C ARG A 14 -58.40 -5.37 -41.62
N SER A 15 -57.33 -6.11 -41.92
CA SER A 15 -55.94 -5.79 -41.64
C SER A 15 -55.66 -4.29 -41.75
N ALA A 16 -55.59 -3.60 -40.61
CA ALA A 16 -55.19 -2.20 -40.52
C ALA A 16 -53.66 -2.11 -40.55
N SER A 17 -53.04 -2.60 -41.62
CA SER A 17 -51.69 -2.18 -41.98
C SER A 17 -51.81 -0.82 -42.66
N GLY A 18 -51.81 0.26 -41.86
CA GLY A 18 -51.70 1.62 -42.40
C GLY A 18 -52.44 2.75 -41.68
N VAL A 19 -52.83 2.62 -40.40
CA VAL A 19 -53.30 3.79 -39.62
C VAL A 19 -52.08 4.44 -38.97
N LEU A 20 -51.75 5.66 -39.41
CA LEU A 20 -50.70 6.49 -38.79
C LEU A 20 -51.19 6.99 -37.42
N PRO A 21 -50.29 7.15 -36.43
CA PRO A 21 -50.66 7.71 -35.12
C PRO A 21 -51.21 9.13 -35.25
N ASP A 22 -51.99 9.59 -34.26
CA ASP A 22 -52.45 10.98 -34.20
C ASP A 22 -51.25 11.95 -34.36
N PRO A 23 -51.24 12.82 -35.39
CA PRO A 23 -50.14 13.75 -35.63
C PRO A 23 -49.83 14.66 -34.43
N ARG A 24 -50.81 14.95 -33.58
CA ARG A 24 -50.60 15.72 -32.34
C ARG A 24 -49.74 14.94 -31.34
N VAL A 25 -49.95 13.63 -31.23
CA VAL A 25 -49.17 12.74 -30.36
C VAL A 25 -47.76 12.54 -30.92
N GLU A 26 -47.62 12.41 -32.24
CA GLU A 26 -46.32 12.27 -32.90
C GLU A 26 -45.47 13.55 -32.78
N GLN A 27 -46.07 14.72 -32.96
CA GLN A 27 -45.41 16.01 -32.75
C GLN A 27 -45.01 16.21 -31.27
N ALA A 28 -45.87 15.83 -30.33
CA ALA A 28 -45.58 15.86 -28.90
C ALA A 28 -44.46 14.90 -28.51
N LEU A 29 -44.43 13.70 -29.09
CA LEU A 29 -43.38 12.72 -28.88
C LEU A 29 -42.03 13.22 -29.41
N GLU A 30 -42.02 13.89 -30.57
CA GLU A 30 -40.80 14.48 -31.14
C GLU A 30 -40.26 15.62 -30.27
N LEU A 31 -41.14 16.45 -29.70
CA LEU A 31 -40.73 17.46 -28.70
C LEU A 31 -40.10 16.82 -27.46
N CYS A 32 -40.66 15.72 -26.96
CA CYS A 32 -40.06 14.95 -25.87
C CYS A 32 -38.70 14.35 -26.25
N ARG A 33 -38.55 13.81 -27.48
CA ARG A 33 -37.27 13.27 -28.00
C ARG A 33 -36.21 14.36 -28.19
N SER A 34 -36.62 15.59 -28.54
CA SER A 34 -35.74 16.75 -28.68
C SER A 34 -35.30 17.38 -27.35
N GLY A 35 -35.72 16.83 -26.21
CA GLY A 35 -35.28 17.29 -24.88
C GLY A 35 -36.14 18.40 -24.26
N HIS A 36 -37.37 18.60 -24.74
CA HIS A 36 -38.32 19.59 -24.20
C HIS A 36 -39.58 18.96 -23.57
N PRO A 37 -39.46 17.98 -22.65
CA PRO A 37 -40.59 17.23 -22.11
C PRO A 37 -41.63 18.09 -21.37
N ASP A 38 -41.19 19.17 -20.73
CA ASP A 38 -42.04 20.01 -19.87
C ASP A 38 -43.08 20.82 -20.68
N THR A 39 -42.89 20.95 -22.01
CA THR A 39 -43.82 21.65 -22.91
C THR A 39 -45.06 20.82 -23.27
N VAL A 40 -45.05 19.53 -22.95
CA VAL A 40 -46.06 18.54 -23.40
C VAL A 40 -46.97 18.06 -22.26
N ASP A 41 -46.67 18.38 -21.00
CA ASP A 41 -47.42 17.93 -19.81
C ASP A 41 -48.90 18.37 -19.79
N ALA A 42 -49.26 19.48 -20.44
CA ALA A 42 -50.64 19.92 -20.57
C ALA A 42 -51.43 19.08 -21.59
N LEU A 43 -50.82 18.73 -22.72
CA LEU A 43 -51.38 17.87 -23.76
C LEU A 43 -51.53 16.42 -23.28
N HIS A 44 -50.56 15.90 -22.52
CA HIS A 44 -50.66 14.55 -21.94
C HIS A 44 -51.84 14.42 -20.97
N ARG A 45 -52.16 15.46 -20.20
CA ARG A 45 -53.33 15.49 -19.31
C ARG A 45 -54.67 15.47 -20.06
N GLU A 46 -54.74 16.08 -21.25
CA GLU A 46 -55.90 16.01 -22.15
C GLU A 46 -56.14 14.58 -22.65
N TRP A 47 -55.08 13.85 -23.02
CA TRP A 47 -55.23 12.46 -23.47
C TRP A 47 -55.57 11.49 -22.35
N LEU A 48 -55.12 11.75 -21.12
CA LEU A 48 -55.53 10.96 -19.94
C LEU A 48 -57.05 11.03 -19.68
N THR A 49 -57.72 12.13 -20.06
CA THR A 49 -59.17 12.28 -19.90
C THR A 49 -59.98 11.78 -21.09
N ASN A 50 -59.40 11.78 -22.31
CA ASN A 50 -60.03 11.22 -23.51
C ASN A 50 -59.05 10.30 -24.27
N PRO A 51 -58.95 9.02 -23.90
CA PRO A 51 -57.93 8.11 -24.41
C PRO A 51 -58.20 7.72 -25.88
N PRO A 52 -57.19 7.77 -26.77
CA PRO A 52 -57.32 7.26 -28.13
C PRO A 52 -57.57 5.74 -28.13
N GLN A 53 -58.27 5.24 -29.15
CA GLN A 53 -58.66 3.83 -29.24
C GLN A 53 -57.86 3.00 -30.24
N ASP A 54 -56.89 3.60 -30.94
CA ASP A 54 -56.02 2.90 -31.87
C ASP A 54 -54.67 2.52 -31.23
N ALA A 55 -54.18 1.32 -31.55
CA ALA A 55 -52.95 0.77 -30.98
C ALA A 55 -51.67 1.57 -31.31
N PRO A 56 -51.47 2.16 -32.52
CA PRO A 56 -50.31 2.98 -32.83
C PRO A 56 -50.21 4.24 -31.96
N THR A 57 -51.30 4.98 -31.79
CA THR A 57 -51.32 6.19 -30.95
C THR A 57 -51.11 5.84 -29.47
N LEU A 58 -51.73 4.76 -28.98
CA LEU A 58 -51.50 4.27 -27.63
C LEU A 58 -50.03 3.86 -27.38
N THR A 59 -49.37 3.26 -28.37
CA THR A 59 -47.94 2.89 -28.27
C THR A 59 -47.04 4.14 -28.19
N ALA A 60 -47.35 5.18 -28.97
CA ALA A 60 -46.64 6.46 -28.91
C ALA A 60 -46.83 7.15 -27.55
N LEU A 61 -48.02 7.04 -26.94
CA LEU A 61 -48.29 7.54 -25.58
C LEU A 61 -47.51 6.77 -24.50
N VAL A 62 -47.29 5.46 -24.65
CA VAL A 62 -46.41 4.69 -23.75
C VAL A 62 -44.98 5.23 -23.80
N GLU A 63 -44.43 5.45 -25.00
CA GLU A 63 -43.08 5.99 -25.18
C GLU A 63 -42.96 7.41 -24.60
N MET A 64 -43.95 8.27 -24.87
CA MET A 64 -44.00 9.62 -24.33
C MET A 64 -44.04 9.61 -22.80
N ALA A 65 -44.93 8.83 -22.19
CA ALA A 65 -45.03 8.70 -20.74
C ALA A 65 -43.72 8.18 -20.11
N ARG A 66 -42.98 7.30 -20.80
CA ARG A 66 -41.63 6.88 -20.39
C ARG A 66 -40.61 8.01 -20.45
N LEU A 67 -40.61 8.83 -21.50
CA LEU A 67 -39.72 10.00 -21.62
C LEU A 67 -40.04 11.07 -20.56
N LEU A 68 -41.33 11.23 -20.22
CA LEU A 68 -41.80 12.09 -19.13
C LEU A 68 -41.53 11.49 -17.74
N GLY A 69 -41.02 10.26 -17.62
CA GLY A 69 -40.80 9.62 -16.32
C GLY A 69 -42.09 9.39 -15.54
N GLN A 70 -43.20 9.09 -16.23
CA GLN A 70 -44.51 8.81 -15.65
C GLN A 70 -44.83 7.31 -15.79
N PRO A 71 -44.20 6.43 -14.99
CA PRO A 71 -44.28 4.98 -15.16
C PRO A 71 -45.70 4.42 -14.99
N ILE A 72 -46.52 5.02 -14.10
CA ILE A 72 -47.90 4.58 -13.86
C ILE A 72 -48.77 4.86 -15.10
N ALA A 73 -48.67 6.06 -15.67
CA ALA A 73 -49.39 6.41 -16.89
C ALA A 73 -48.95 5.53 -18.06
N ALA A 74 -47.64 5.28 -18.20
CA ALA A 74 -47.10 4.38 -19.21
C ALA A 74 -47.68 2.96 -19.09
N VAL A 75 -47.84 2.43 -17.88
CA VAL A 75 -48.48 1.11 -17.66
C VAL A 75 -49.94 1.14 -18.10
N GLY A 76 -50.70 2.16 -17.71
CA GLY A 76 -52.12 2.29 -18.10
C GLY A 76 -52.32 2.35 -19.62
N TRP A 77 -51.42 3.05 -20.33
CA TRP A 77 -51.40 3.06 -21.79
C TRP A 77 -51.01 1.70 -22.39
N ALA A 78 -50.01 1.01 -21.83
CA ALA A 78 -49.60 -0.30 -22.30
C ALA A 78 -50.69 -1.37 -22.10
N GLU A 79 -51.44 -1.30 -21.00
CA GLU A 79 -52.61 -2.15 -20.79
C GLU A 79 -53.71 -1.89 -21.84
N ALA A 80 -53.90 -0.63 -22.26
CA ALA A 80 -54.82 -0.26 -23.33
C ALA A 80 -54.36 -0.82 -24.70
N VAL A 81 -53.05 -0.82 -24.98
CA VAL A 81 -52.48 -1.49 -26.17
C VAL A 81 -52.80 -2.99 -26.16
N VAL A 82 -52.68 -3.65 -25.01
CA VAL A 82 -53.04 -5.08 -24.88
C VAL A 82 -54.55 -5.31 -25.08
N ARG A 83 -55.42 -4.42 -24.58
CA ARG A 83 -56.88 -4.54 -24.79
C ARG A 83 -57.28 -4.41 -26.27
N THR A 84 -56.58 -3.57 -27.03
CA THR A 84 -56.86 -3.33 -28.45
C THR A 84 -56.27 -4.41 -29.36
N ALA A 85 -55.17 -5.05 -28.95
CA ALA A 85 -54.53 -6.14 -29.68
C ALA A 85 -54.05 -7.26 -28.73
N PRO A 86 -54.98 -8.08 -28.16
CA PRO A 86 -54.66 -9.08 -27.14
C PRO A 86 -53.91 -10.32 -27.67
N ASP A 87 -53.97 -10.57 -28.98
CA ASP A 87 -53.30 -11.70 -29.63
C ASP A 87 -51.88 -11.36 -30.11
N ALA A 88 -51.49 -10.07 -30.10
CA ALA A 88 -50.19 -9.63 -30.57
C ALA A 88 -49.11 -9.79 -29.47
N VAL A 89 -48.03 -10.52 -29.78
CA VAL A 89 -46.89 -10.73 -28.86
C VAL A 89 -46.28 -9.39 -28.43
N ARG A 90 -46.07 -8.48 -29.39
CA ARG A 90 -45.50 -7.14 -29.16
C ARG A 90 -46.25 -6.31 -28.12
N SER A 91 -47.58 -6.42 -28.02
CA SER A 91 -48.39 -5.70 -27.02
C SER A 91 -48.04 -6.17 -25.60
N TRP A 92 -47.89 -7.48 -25.41
CA TRP A 92 -47.52 -8.08 -24.13
C TRP A 92 -46.05 -7.80 -23.77
N CYS A 93 -45.14 -7.78 -24.74
CA CYS A 93 -43.74 -7.37 -24.52
C CYS A 93 -43.65 -5.91 -24.07
N LEU A 94 -44.39 -5.00 -24.73
CA LEU A 94 -44.44 -3.59 -24.38
C LEU A 94 -44.95 -3.40 -22.93
N LEU A 95 -46.00 -4.13 -22.56
CA LEU A 95 -46.53 -4.14 -21.20
C LEU A 95 -45.49 -4.67 -20.20
N ALA A 96 -44.83 -5.80 -20.48
CA ALA A 96 -43.80 -6.37 -19.62
C ALA A 96 -42.64 -5.39 -19.38
N LEU A 97 -42.07 -4.80 -20.43
CA LEU A 97 -40.98 -3.82 -20.32
C LEU A 97 -41.39 -2.55 -19.56
N THR A 98 -42.65 -2.13 -19.69
CA THR A 98 -43.18 -0.95 -19.00
C THR A 98 -43.44 -1.24 -17.51
N LEU A 99 -43.95 -2.43 -17.19
CA LEU A 99 -44.10 -2.90 -15.80
C LEU A 99 -42.75 -3.05 -15.09
N ILE A 100 -41.70 -3.52 -15.79
CA ILE A 100 -40.32 -3.56 -15.25
C ILE A 100 -39.84 -2.16 -14.91
N ALA A 101 -40.03 -1.19 -15.80
CA ALA A 101 -39.65 0.21 -15.57
C ALA A 101 -40.43 0.84 -14.41
N ALA A 102 -41.67 0.41 -14.18
CA ALA A 102 -42.50 0.81 -13.03
C ALA A 102 -42.22 0.04 -11.73
N GLY A 103 -41.30 -0.93 -11.73
CA GLY A 103 -40.98 -1.76 -10.55
C GLY A 103 -42.00 -2.85 -10.23
N ARG A 104 -43.02 -3.07 -11.07
CA ARG A 104 -44.09 -4.07 -10.88
C ARG A 104 -43.67 -5.44 -11.43
N ILE A 105 -42.63 -6.04 -10.83
CA ILE A 105 -41.93 -7.23 -11.38
C ILE A 105 -42.83 -8.46 -11.51
N GLN A 106 -43.73 -8.71 -10.54
CA GLN A 106 -44.61 -9.89 -10.57
C GLN A 106 -45.62 -9.84 -11.73
N GLU A 107 -46.15 -8.65 -12.01
CA GLU A 107 -47.07 -8.42 -13.11
C GLU A 107 -46.34 -8.42 -14.45
N ALA A 108 -45.11 -7.91 -14.48
CA ALA A 108 -44.23 -8.00 -15.64
C ALA A 108 -43.94 -9.46 -16.02
N GLU A 109 -43.72 -10.34 -15.03
CA GLU A 109 -43.55 -11.78 -15.24
C GLU A 109 -44.79 -12.40 -15.87
N THR A 110 -45.97 -12.06 -15.35
CA THR A 110 -47.24 -12.50 -15.94
C THR A 110 -47.40 -12.03 -17.39
N ALA A 111 -47.09 -10.76 -17.68
CA ALA A 111 -47.15 -10.23 -19.05
C ALA A 111 -46.12 -10.90 -19.99
N ALA A 112 -44.91 -11.17 -19.50
CA ALA A 112 -43.86 -11.87 -20.27
C ALA A 112 -44.26 -13.33 -20.57
N GLU A 113 -44.92 -14.03 -19.63
CA GLU A 113 -45.47 -15.37 -19.87
C GLU A 113 -46.60 -15.36 -20.90
N GLN A 114 -47.42 -14.32 -20.93
CA GLN A 114 -48.47 -14.15 -21.95
C GLN A 114 -47.87 -13.89 -23.33
N ALA A 115 -46.78 -13.11 -23.42
CA ALA A 115 -45.99 -12.95 -24.64
C ALA A 115 -45.39 -14.29 -25.09
N LEU A 116 -44.78 -15.04 -24.16
CA LEU A 116 -44.15 -16.33 -24.44
C LEU A 116 -45.16 -17.39 -24.91
N ARG A 117 -46.36 -17.45 -24.32
CA ARG A 117 -47.43 -18.37 -24.75
C ARG A 117 -47.92 -18.12 -26.17
N ARG A 118 -47.81 -16.87 -26.65
CA ARG A 118 -48.23 -16.46 -27.99
C ARG A 118 -47.10 -16.57 -29.01
N LEU A 119 -45.86 -16.78 -28.56
CA LEU A 119 -44.75 -17.19 -29.40
C LEU A 119 -44.98 -18.66 -29.84
N GLY A 120 -45.48 -18.88 -31.06
CA GLY A 120 -45.61 -20.23 -31.65
C GLY A 120 -46.92 -20.56 -32.40
N ALA A 121 -47.85 -19.60 -32.58
CA ALA A 121 -49.18 -19.85 -33.16
C ALA A 121 -49.37 -19.42 -34.64
N GLY A 122 -48.32 -19.34 -35.47
CA GLY A 122 -48.46 -19.02 -36.89
C GLY A 122 -47.16 -19.12 -37.72
N PRO A 123 -47.25 -19.21 -39.07
CA PRO A 123 -46.09 -19.31 -39.95
C PRO A 123 -45.55 -17.91 -40.32
N HIS A 124 -44.24 -17.74 -40.17
CA HIS A 124 -43.35 -16.57 -40.46
C HIS A 124 -42.89 -15.71 -39.25
N ASP A 125 -41.56 -15.70 -39.06
CA ASP A 125 -40.67 -14.66 -38.53
C ASP A 125 -41.20 -13.68 -37.45
N GLY A 126 -41.22 -14.16 -36.21
CA GLY A 126 -41.30 -13.33 -35.00
C GLY A 126 -39.97 -13.17 -34.26
N HIS A 127 -38.81 -13.19 -34.95
CA HIS A 127 -37.49 -13.17 -34.30
C HIS A 127 -37.29 -11.95 -33.38
N LEU A 128 -37.81 -10.78 -33.77
CA LEU A 128 -37.79 -9.57 -32.94
C LEU A 128 -38.66 -9.70 -31.70
N ASP A 129 -39.87 -10.23 -31.84
CA ASP A 129 -40.79 -10.46 -30.72
C ASP A 129 -40.23 -11.52 -29.75
N ASN A 130 -39.55 -12.54 -30.29
CA ASN A 130 -38.82 -13.53 -29.52
C ASN A 130 -37.67 -12.88 -28.73
N ALA A 131 -36.80 -12.11 -29.40
CA ALA A 131 -35.70 -11.42 -28.74
C ALA A 131 -36.17 -10.43 -27.66
N GLN A 132 -37.19 -9.62 -27.94
CA GLN A 132 -37.72 -8.67 -26.96
C GLN A 132 -38.42 -9.37 -25.78
N THR A 133 -39.12 -10.48 -26.02
CA THR A 133 -39.70 -11.31 -24.94
C THR A 133 -38.61 -11.87 -24.03
N HIS A 134 -37.58 -12.50 -24.61
CA HIS A 134 -36.48 -13.07 -23.83
C HIS A 134 -35.63 -11.99 -23.14
N ARG A 135 -35.48 -10.79 -23.73
CA ARG A 135 -34.86 -9.64 -23.06
C ARG A 135 -35.68 -9.14 -21.87
N ALA A 136 -37.02 -9.08 -21.99
CA ALA A 136 -37.89 -8.74 -20.86
C ALA A 136 -37.77 -9.77 -19.73
N ILE A 137 -37.74 -11.07 -20.07
CA ILE A 137 -37.48 -12.15 -19.11
C ILE A 137 -36.11 -11.97 -18.44
N ALA A 138 -35.07 -11.64 -19.21
CA ALA A 138 -33.74 -11.41 -18.64
C ALA A 138 -33.73 -10.28 -17.61
N LEU A 139 -34.39 -9.15 -17.91
CA LEU A 139 -34.52 -8.02 -16.98
C LEU A 139 -35.32 -8.38 -15.72
N ILE A 140 -36.37 -9.20 -15.83
CA ILE A 140 -37.14 -9.72 -14.69
C ILE A 140 -36.25 -10.61 -13.80
N ARG A 141 -35.53 -11.57 -14.40
CA ARG A 141 -34.61 -12.46 -13.68
C ARG A 141 -33.47 -11.70 -13.03
N LEU A 142 -32.96 -10.67 -13.70
CA LEU A 142 -31.95 -9.75 -13.15
C LEU A 142 -32.47 -9.03 -11.90
N ARG A 143 -33.71 -8.50 -11.93
CA ARG A 143 -34.33 -7.84 -10.77
C ARG A 143 -34.62 -8.81 -9.61
N GLN A 144 -34.79 -10.09 -9.90
CA GLN A 144 -34.93 -11.16 -8.91
C GLN A 144 -33.56 -11.70 -8.41
N GLY A 145 -32.43 -11.16 -8.88
CA GLY A 145 -31.08 -11.62 -8.50
C GLY A 145 -30.63 -12.92 -9.15
N ARG A 146 -31.40 -13.46 -10.11
CA ARG A 146 -31.11 -14.72 -10.82
C ARG A 146 -30.20 -14.45 -12.03
N LEU A 147 -28.92 -14.17 -11.77
CA LEU A 147 -27.96 -13.72 -12.79
C LEU A 147 -27.73 -14.75 -13.91
N MET A 148 -27.58 -16.04 -13.57
CA MET A 148 -27.40 -17.11 -14.55
C MET A 148 -28.59 -17.23 -15.51
N ASP A 149 -29.81 -17.20 -14.97
CA ASP A 149 -31.03 -17.30 -15.79
C ASP A 149 -31.21 -16.05 -16.67
N ALA A 150 -30.81 -14.88 -16.17
CA ALA A 150 -30.81 -13.64 -16.94
C ALA A 150 -29.81 -13.70 -18.11
N ALA A 151 -28.61 -14.24 -17.90
CA ALA A 151 -27.62 -14.44 -18.95
C ALA A 151 -28.15 -15.42 -20.03
N GLN A 152 -28.71 -16.55 -19.60
CA GLN A 152 -29.28 -17.56 -20.51
C GLN A 152 -30.44 -17.00 -21.35
N ALA A 153 -31.28 -16.16 -20.75
CA ALA A 153 -32.36 -15.48 -21.46
C ALA A 153 -31.81 -14.47 -22.50
N CYS A 154 -30.76 -13.70 -22.17
CA CYS A 154 -30.09 -12.82 -23.13
C CYS A 154 -29.46 -13.60 -24.29
N GLU A 155 -28.78 -14.72 -24.02
CA GLU A 155 -28.16 -15.56 -25.05
C GLU A 155 -29.22 -16.20 -25.98
N THR A 156 -30.40 -16.51 -25.44
CA THR A 156 -31.54 -17.00 -26.22
C THR A 156 -32.10 -15.90 -27.12
N ALA A 157 -32.25 -14.68 -26.60
CA ALA A 157 -32.64 -13.51 -27.38
C ALA A 157 -31.62 -13.18 -28.49
N LEU A 158 -30.31 -13.26 -28.22
CA LEU A 158 -29.29 -12.99 -29.23
C LEU A 158 -29.26 -14.05 -30.34
N ARG A 159 -29.51 -15.32 -30.00
CA ARG A 159 -29.58 -16.41 -30.99
C ARG A 159 -30.74 -16.24 -31.97
N SER A 160 -31.90 -15.78 -31.51
CA SER A 160 -33.06 -15.61 -32.40
C SER A 160 -32.87 -14.50 -33.43
N ILE A 161 -32.05 -13.48 -33.15
CA ILE A 161 -31.74 -12.35 -34.05
C ILE A 161 -30.33 -12.45 -34.67
N ALA A 162 -29.64 -13.58 -34.56
CA ALA A 162 -28.24 -13.73 -35.00
C ALA A 162 -28.08 -13.64 -36.52
N GLN A 163 -29.08 -14.09 -37.29
CA GLN A 163 -29.03 -14.15 -38.76
C GLN A 163 -29.66 -12.94 -39.48
N HIS A 164 -30.11 -11.93 -38.72
CA HIS A 164 -30.87 -10.80 -39.25
C HIS A 164 -30.12 -9.47 -39.05
N ASP A 165 -29.83 -8.74 -40.11
CA ASP A 165 -29.07 -7.47 -40.05
C ASP A 165 -29.87 -6.22 -40.42
N ASP A 166 -31.20 -6.28 -40.35
CA ASP A 166 -32.06 -5.09 -40.48
C ASP A 166 -31.92 -4.15 -39.25
N PRO A 167 -32.18 -2.82 -39.40
CA PRO A 167 -32.01 -1.87 -38.30
C PRO A 167 -32.80 -2.19 -37.01
N PRO A 168 -34.07 -2.67 -37.07
CA PRO A 168 -34.76 -3.20 -35.89
C PRO A 168 -34.02 -4.34 -35.18
N SER A 169 -33.47 -5.30 -35.93
CA SER A 169 -32.68 -6.41 -35.38
C SER A 169 -31.36 -5.93 -34.77
N GLN A 170 -30.70 -4.94 -35.37
CA GLN A 170 -29.51 -4.30 -34.81
C GLN A 170 -29.80 -3.60 -33.47
N ASN A 171 -30.92 -2.87 -33.38
CA ASN A 171 -31.35 -2.22 -32.13
C ASN A 171 -31.68 -3.24 -31.04
N ALA A 172 -32.45 -4.28 -31.37
CA ALA A 172 -32.75 -5.36 -30.43
C ALA A 172 -31.48 -6.08 -29.95
N ARG A 173 -30.49 -6.24 -30.83
CA ARG A 173 -29.17 -6.80 -30.50
C ARG A 173 -28.38 -5.90 -29.56
N ALA A 174 -28.35 -4.59 -29.81
CA ALA A 174 -27.70 -3.62 -28.94
C ALA A 174 -28.34 -3.60 -27.54
N GLU A 175 -29.67 -3.53 -27.44
CA GLU A 175 -30.38 -3.56 -26.16
C GLU A 175 -30.14 -4.88 -25.38
N THR A 176 -30.11 -6.00 -26.09
CA THR A 176 -29.88 -7.32 -25.48
C THR A 176 -28.42 -7.47 -25.03
N ARG A 177 -27.44 -7.02 -25.84
CA ARG A 177 -26.02 -6.95 -25.44
C ARG A 177 -25.81 -6.04 -24.24
N GLY A 178 -26.46 -4.87 -24.20
CA GLY A 178 -26.41 -3.97 -23.03
C GLY A 178 -26.99 -4.61 -21.77
N THR A 179 -28.07 -5.40 -21.91
CA THR A 179 -28.64 -6.17 -20.78
C THR A 179 -27.68 -7.27 -20.32
N LEU A 180 -27.07 -8.01 -21.25
CA LEU A 180 -26.06 -9.03 -20.92
C LEU A 180 -24.80 -8.41 -20.28
N ALA A 181 -24.36 -7.26 -20.76
CA ALA A 181 -23.24 -6.50 -20.20
C ALA A 181 -23.52 -6.13 -18.74
N LEU A 182 -24.74 -5.68 -18.43
CA LEU A 182 -25.17 -5.42 -17.05
C LEU A 182 -25.16 -6.69 -16.19
N VAL A 183 -25.57 -7.85 -16.72
CA VAL A 183 -25.46 -9.13 -16.02
C VAL A 183 -23.99 -9.48 -15.71
N ARG A 184 -23.09 -9.39 -16.71
CA ARG A 184 -21.66 -9.66 -16.52
C ARG A 184 -21.00 -8.69 -15.55
N MET A 185 -21.42 -7.42 -15.56
CA MET A 185 -20.98 -6.41 -14.58
C MET A 185 -21.37 -6.78 -13.15
N LEU A 186 -22.59 -7.31 -12.94
CA LEU A 186 -23.06 -7.76 -11.62
C LEU A 186 -22.41 -9.07 -11.16
N GLU A 187 -21.98 -9.92 -12.09
CA GLU A 187 -21.14 -11.12 -11.82
C GLU A 187 -19.68 -10.77 -11.48
N GLY A 188 -19.25 -9.51 -11.65
CA GLY A 188 -17.86 -9.08 -11.45
C GLY A 188 -16.94 -9.31 -12.66
N ARG A 189 -17.48 -9.74 -13.81
CA ARG A 189 -16.75 -9.98 -15.07
C ARG A 189 -16.62 -8.69 -15.87
N PHE A 190 -15.83 -7.74 -15.37
CA PHE A 190 -15.80 -6.37 -15.89
C PHE A 190 -15.25 -6.24 -17.32
N SER A 191 -14.25 -7.03 -17.70
CA SER A 191 -13.67 -7.00 -19.05
C SER A 191 -14.68 -7.43 -20.11
N GLU A 192 -15.44 -8.49 -19.84
CA GLU A 192 -16.50 -8.96 -20.72
C GLU A 192 -17.69 -7.99 -20.77
N ALA A 193 -18.03 -7.38 -19.63
CA ALA A 193 -19.05 -6.34 -19.58
C ALA A 193 -18.67 -5.13 -20.45
N ASP A 194 -17.42 -4.65 -20.36
CA ASP A 194 -16.93 -3.53 -21.18
C ASP A 194 -16.95 -3.87 -22.67
N ALA A 195 -16.48 -5.07 -23.05
CA ALA A 195 -16.55 -5.54 -24.44
C ALA A 195 -17.98 -5.59 -24.96
N LEU A 196 -18.94 -6.08 -24.17
CA LEU A 196 -20.35 -6.14 -24.55
C LEU A 196 -21.00 -4.77 -24.65
N PHE A 197 -20.65 -3.83 -23.75
CA PHE A 197 -21.12 -2.44 -23.85
C PHE A 197 -20.59 -1.75 -25.11
N ARG A 198 -19.30 -1.91 -25.44
CA ARG A 198 -18.73 -1.38 -26.70
C ARG A 198 -19.43 -1.97 -27.91
N GLN A 199 -19.61 -3.30 -27.95
CA GLN A 199 -20.35 -3.98 -29.01
C GLN A 199 -21.83 -3.56 -29.14
N ALA A 200 -22.43 -3.04 -28.06
CA ALA A 200 -23.79 -2.48 -28.11
C ALA A 200 -23.80 -1.05 -28.68
N LEU A 201 -22.67 -0.33 -28.61
CA LEU A 201 -22.51 1.05 -29.04
C LEU A 201 -21.84 1.20 -30.43
N ASP A 202 -21.20 0.15 -30.95
CA ASP A 202 -20.41 0.14 -32.22
C ASP A 202 -21.16 0.66 -33.46
N HIS A 203 -22.50 0.59 -33.49
CA HIS A 203 -23.32 1.02 -34.64
C HIS A 203 -24.11 2.32 -34.41
N ARG A 204 -23.72 3.14 -33.42
CA ARG A 204 -24.39 4.40 -33.02
C ARG A 204 -25.92 4.34 -32.78
N PRO A 205 -26.50 3.31 -32.14
CA PRO A 205 -27.76 3.54 -31.44
C PRO A 205 -27.41 4.36 -30.19
N MET A 206 -27.67 5.67 -30.19
CA MET A 206 -27.55 6.51 -28.99
C MET A 206 -28.62 6.10 -27.98
N LEU A 207 -28.38 4.99 -27.28
CA LEU A 207 -29.28 4.39 -26.29
C LEU A 207 -28.89 4.92 -24.90
N PRO A 208 -29.68 5.86 -24.33
CA PRO A 208 -29.29 6.55 -23.10
C PRO A 208 -29.05 5.61 -21.91
N GLU A 209 -29.82 4.53 -21.81
CA GLU A 209 -29.66 3.52 -20.76
C GLU A 209 -28.34 2.74 -20.87
N ILE A 210 -27.89 2.45 -22.10
CA ILE A 210 -26.63 1.72 -22.33
C ILE A 210 -25.45 2.65 -22.04
N LEU A 211 -25.49 3.90 -22.51
CA LEU A 211 -24.48 4.91 -22.20
C LEU A 211 -24.37 5.15 -20.68
N GLY A 212 -25.50 5.27 -19.98
CA GLY A 212 -25.51 5.44 -18.53
C GLY A 212 -24.97 4.23 -17.76
N ASN A 213 -25.27 3.01 -18.21
CA ASN A 213 -24.76 1.78 -17.61
C ASN A 213 -23.27 1.55 -17.91
N HIS A 214 -22.82 1.87 -19.13
CA HIS A 214 -21.40 1.80 -19.49
C HIS A 214 -20.58 2.83 -18.71
N ALA A 215 -21.08 4.07 -18.59
CA ALA A 215 -20.49 5.08 -17.72
C ALA A 215 -20.37 4.60 -16.27
N SER A 216 -21.38 3.90 -15.74
CA SER A 216 -21.33 3.32 -14.40
C SER A 216 -20.23 2.25 -14.27
N LEU A 217 -20.01 1.43 -15.30
CA LEU A 217 -18.90 0.48 -15.35
C LEU A 217 -17.54 1.19 -15.41
N LEU A 218 -17.39 2.20 -16.28
CA LEU A 218 -16.17 3.00 -16.41
C LEU A 218 -15.80 3.67 -15.08
N ALA A 219 -16.77 4.22 -14.35
CA ALA A 219 -16.59 4.81 -13.02
C ALA A 219 -16.18 3.78 -11.94
N ARG A 220 -16.52 2.50 -12.09
CA ARG A 220 -16.04 1.41 -11.21
C ARG A 220 -14.61 0.98 -11.55
N LEU A 221 -14.24 1.07 -12.82
CA LEU A 221 -12.90 0.80 -13.32
C LEU A 221 -11.92 1.97 -13.08
N GLY A 222 -12.41 3.13 -12.61
CA GLY A 222 -11.60 4.31 -12.31
C GLY A 222 -11.43 5.28 -13.49
N HIS A 223 -12.12 5.04 -14.61
CA HIS A 223 -12.13 5.92 -15.79
C HIS A 223 -13.17 7.04 -15.62
N ASP A 224 -13.03 7.86 -14.57
CA ASP A 224 -14.05 8.83 -14.14
C ASP A 224 -14.32 9.95 -15.18
N THR A 225 -13.34 10.32 -16.00
CA THR A 225 -13.48 11.35 -17.04
C THR A 225 -14.36 10.86 -18.20
N GLU A 226 -14.06 9.68 -18.74
CA GLU A 226 -14.83 9.03 -19.81
C GLU A 226 -16.24 8.69 -19.32
N ALA A 227 -16.35 8.21 -18.07
CA ALA A 227 -17.64 7.96 -17.42
C ALA A 227 -18.51 9.21 -17.36
N LEU A 228 -17.93 10.37 -16.98
CA LEU A 228 -18.68 11.61 -16.89
C LEU A 228 -19.16 12.08 -18.27
N GLU A 229 -18.30 12.03 -19.28
CA GLU A 229 -18.66 12.41 -20.65
C GLU A 229 -19.84 11.57 -21.18
N GLN A 230 -19.74 10.24 -21.06
CA GLN A 230 -20.80 9.32 -21.47
C GLN A 230 -22.09 9.50 -20.65
N ALA A 231 -21.99 9.71 -19.33
CA ALA A 231 -23.14 9.93 -18.48
C ALA A 231 -23.85 11.25 -18.81
N THR A 232 -23.09 12.32 -19.09
CA THR A 232 -23.64 13.60 -19.54
C THR A 232 -24.32 13.47 -20.90
N GLN A 233 -23.73 12.72 -21.84
CA GLN A 233 -24.37 12.42 -23.12
C GLN A 233 -25.69 11.65 -22.93
N ALA A 234 -25.71 10.63 -22.07
CA ALA A 234 -26.92 9.89 -21.74
C ALA A 234 -28.03 10.78 -21.18
N VAL A 235 -27.70 11.69 -20.26
CA VAL A 235 -28.67 12.62 -19.64
C VAL A 235 -29.12 13.73 -20.61
N ALA A 236 -28.26 14.14 -21.55
CA ALA A 236 -28.65 15.08 -22.61
C ALA A 236 -29.74 14.47 -23.51
N LEU A 237 -29.64 13.17 -23.78
CA LEU A 237 -30.63 12.43 -24.57
C LEU A 237 -31.88 12.08 -23.76
N ARG A 238 -31.72 11.81 -22.47
CA ARG A 238 -32.85 11.55 -21.56
C ARG A 238 -32.65 12.23 -20.19
N PRO A 239 -33.25 13.43 -20.01
CA PRO A 239 -33.04 14.26 -18.81
C PRO A 239 -33.50 13.66 -17.47
N ARG A 240 -34.36 12.65 -17.47
CA ARG A 240 -34.94 12.04 -16.25
C ARG A 240 -34.32 10.66 -15.90
N LEU A 241 -33.11 10.37 -16.37
CA LEU A 241 -32.35 9.16 -15.98
C LEU A 241 -31.76 9.30 -14.56
N LEU A 242 -32.56 8.98 -13.55
CA LEU A 242 -32.22 9.16 -12.14
C LEU A 242 -30.90 8.48 -11.71
N GLY A 243 -30.68 7.22 -12.11
CA GLY A 243 -29.45 6.50 -11.79
C GLY A 243 -28.19 7.11 -12.44
N THR A 244 -28.33 7.63 -13.67
CA THR A 244 -27.23 8.30 -14.38
C THR A 244 -26.96 9.70 -13.80
N LEU A 245 -28.00 10.43 -13.41
CA LEU A 245 -27.84 11.69 -12.69
C LEU A 245 -27.15 11.49 -11.32
N HIS A 246 -27.53 10.45 -10.57
CA HIS A 246 -26.83 10.09 -9.33
C HIS A 246 -25.35 9.79 -9.58
N LEU A 247 -25.03 9.06 -10.66
CA LEU A 247 -23.65 8.81 -11.07
C LEU A 247 -22.89 10.11 -11.39
N ILE A 248 -23.49 11.03 -12.16
CA ILE A 248 -22.90 12.35 -12.44
C ILE A 248 -22.59 13.10 -11.14
N GLY A 249 -23.55 13.15 -10.21
CA GLY A 249 -23.34 13.75 -8.88
C GLY A 249 -22.18 13.09 -8.13
N THR A 250 -22.09 11.75 -8.18
CA THR A 250 -21.00 10.98 -7.55
C THR A 250 -19.64 11.31 -8.17
N LEU A 251 -19.57 11.43 -9.50
CA LEU A 251 -18.34 11.74 -10.23
C LEU A 251 -17.87 13.18 -9.94
N HIS A 252 -18.79 14.15 -9.87
CA HIS A 252 -18.46 15.52 -9.43
C HIS A 252 -17.98 15.55 -7.97
N HIS A 253 -18.63 14.79 -7.09
CA HIS A 253 -18.26 14.69 -5.68
C HIS A 253 -16.84 14.09 -5.48
N ARG A 254 -16.52 13.01 -6.21
CA ARG A 254 -15.17 12.41 -6.21
C ARG A 254 -14.11 13.37 -6.74
N ALA A 255 -14.44 14.14 -7.79
CA ALA A 255 -13.56 15.15 -8.37
C ALA A 255 -13.43 16.43 -7.52
N GLY A 256 -14.10 16.53 -6.36
CA GLY A 256 -14.08 17.73 -5.51
C GLY A 256 -14.88 18.92 -6.06
N ARG A 257 -15.65 18.73 -7.15
CA ARG A 257 -16.54 19.73 -7.74
C ARG A 257 -17.87 19.77 -6.99
N LEU A 258 -17.82 20.27 -5.76
CA LEU A 258 -18.94 20.23 -4.82
C LEU A 258 -20.18 21.03 -5.29
N PRO A 259 -20.06 22.24 -5.88
CA PRO A 259 -21.23 22.99 -6.37
C PRO A 259 -22.02 22.22 -7.43
N GLU A 260 -21.34 21.60 -8.38
CA GLU A 260 -21.94 20.81 -9.44
C GLU A 260 -22.60 19.53 -8.90
N ALA A 261 -21.93 18.84 -7.96
CA ALA A 261 -22.50 17.68 -7.27
C ALA A 261 -23.80 18.05 -6.54
N ILE A 262 -23.80 19.14 -5.77
CA ILE A 262 -24.97 19.64 -5.04
C ILE A 262 -26.12 19.96 -6.02
N ALA A 263 -25.84 20.65 -7.12
CA ALA A 263 -26.85 21.01 -8.12
C ALA A 263 -27.52 19.77 -8.73
N VAL A 264 -26.72 18.75 -9.09
CA VAL A 264 -27.22 17.50 -9.67
C VAL A 264 -28.01 16.70 -8.63
N CYS A 265 -27.53 16.58 -7.39
CA CYS A 265 -28.25 15.88 -6.33
C CYS A 265 -29.59 16.54 -6.00
N ARG A 266 -29.65 17.88 -5.91
CA ARG A 266 -30.92 18.61 -5.73
C ARG A 266 -31.89 18.34 -6.87
N ARG A 267 -31.40 18.32 -8.12
CA ARG A 267 -32.22 17.97 -9.29
C ARG A 267 -32.79 16.56 -9.20
N VAL A 268 -32.02 15.58 -8.72
CA VAL A 268 -32.52 14.20 -8.51
C VAL A 268 -33.59 14.17 -7.42
N LEU A 269 -33.36 14.80 -6.26
CA LEU A 269 -34.31 14.79 -5.14
C LEU A 269 -35.58 15.60 -5.42
N ALA A 270 -35.53 16.59 -6.32
CA ALA A 270 -36.73 17.29 -6.80
C ALA A 270 -37.64 16.36 -7.63
N MET A 271 -37.08 15.38 -8.33
CA MET A 271 -37.84 14.41 -9.13
C MET A 271 -38.23 13.16 -8.33
N ALA A 272 -37.36 12.71 -7.41
CA ALA A 272 -37.53 11.52 -6.60
C ALA A 272 -37.08 11.78 -5.15
N PRO A 273 -37.93 12.39 -4.31
CA PRO A 273 -37.61 12.77 -2.94
C PRO A 273 -37.24 11.58 -2.03
N GLU A 274 -37.61 10.36 -2.39
CA GLU A 274 -37.39 9.12 -1.65
C GLU A 274 -36.00 8.48 -1.87
N GLN A 275 -35.20 8.98 -2.82
CA GLN A 275 -33.88 8.41 -3.09
C GLN A 275 -32.86 8.68 -1.99
N MET A 276 -32.62 7.67 -1.15
CA MET A 276 -31.71 7.77 0.00
C MET A 276 -30.24 7.93 -0.39
N ASP A 277 -29.74 7.18 -1.37
CA ASP A 277 -28.33 7.26 -1.77
C ASP A 277 -27.96 8.67 -2.26
N THR A 278 -28.84 9.29 -3.04
CA THR A 278 -28.63 10.67 -3.52
C THR A 278 -28.75 11.69 -2.39
N ARG A 279 -29.60 11.43 -1.39
CA ARG A 279 -29.71 12.29 -0.21
C ARG A 279 -28.46 12.23 0.67
N LEU A 280 -27.92 11.03 0.90
CA LEU A 280 -26.66 10.84 1.63
C LEU A 280 -25.51 11.55 0.91
N LEU A 281 -25.43 11.40 -0.42
CA LEU A 281 -24.44 12.10 -1.24
C LEU A 281 -24.59 13.62 -1.16
N LEU A 282 -25.82 14.16 -1.17
CA LEU A 282 -26.07 15.59 -1.00
C LEU A 282 -25.61 16.07 0.38
N ALA A 283 -25.94 15.35 1.45
CA ALA A 283 -25.52 15.69 2.80
C ALA A 283 -23.98 15.71 2.93
N ASP A 284 -23.29 14.73 2.35
CA ASP A 284 -21.82 14.68 2.33
C ASP A 284 -21.22 15.83 1.52
N ALA A 285 -21.76 16.10 0.33
CA ALA A 285 -21.30 17.21 -0.51
C ALA A 285 -21.49 18.58 0.17
N LEU A 286 -22.64 18.79 0.84
CA LEU A 286 -22.91 20.01 1.61
C LEU A 286 -21.97 20.14 2.81
N ASN A 287 -21.69 19.05 3.53
CA ASN A 287 -20.72 19.03 4.63
C ASN A 287 -19.34 19.46 4.18
N ARG A 288 -18.84 18.86 3.09
CA ARG A 288 -17.53 19.21 2.52
C ARG A 288 -17.48 20.63 1.97
N ALA A 289 -18.62 21.17 1.53
CA ALA A 289 -18.75 22.54 1.03
C ALA A 289 -18.88 23.59 2.15
N GLY A 290 -18.94 23.20 3.42
CA GLY A 290 -19.12 24.10 4.55
C GLY A 290 -20.57 24.48 4.86
N ALA A 291 -21.55 23.93 4.13
CA ALA A 291 -22.98 24.22 4.28
C ALA A 291 -23.64 23.32 5.34
N TRP A 292 -23.10 23.32 6.56
CA TRP A 292 -23.42 22.33 7.60
C TRP A 292 -24.88 22.36 8.06
N GLN A 293 -25.46 23.55 8.20
CA GLN A 293 -26.87 23.70 8.61
C GLN A 293 -27.82 23.09 7.57
N GLU A 294 -27.51 23.27 6.28
CA GLU A 294 -28.28 22.68 5.19
C GLU A 294 -28.09 21.15 5.15
N ALA A 295 -26.87 20.66 5.36
CA ALA A 295 -26.60 19.22 5.44
C ALA A 295 -27.42 18.54 6.56
N VAL A 296 -27.50 19.18 7.75
CA VAL A 296 -28.35 18.71 8.85
C VAL A 296 -29.82 18.69 8.44
N ALA A 297 -30.32 19.75 7.80
CA ALA A 297 -31.71 19.82 7.35
C ALA A 297 -32.04 18.70 6.35
N VAL A 298 -31.16 18.46 5.36
CA VAL A 298 -31.30 17.38 4.37
C VAL A 298 -31.36 16.00 5.04
N CYS A 299 -30.50 15.74 6.03
CA CYS A 299 -30.52 14.50 6.80
C CYS A 299 -31.81 14.36 7.63
N GLN A 300 -32.25 15.42 8.31
CA GLN A 300 -33.48 15.42 9.10
C GLN A 300 -34.72 15.17 8.24
N ASP A 301 -34.79 15.77 7.06
CA ASP A 301 -35.87 15.52 6.11
C ASP A 301 -35.86 14.06 5.64
N GLY A 302 -34.68 13.48 5.42
CA GLY A 302 -34.55 12.05 5.11
C GLY A 302 -35.04 11.14 6.23
N LEU A 303 -34.74 11.48 7.49
CA LEU A 303 -35.15 10.72 8.68
C LEU A 303 -36.69 10.69 8.91
N ARG A 304 -37.44 11.60 8.26
CA ARG A 304 -38.91 11.65 8.30
C ARG A 304 -39.57 10.79 7.22
N LEU A 305 -38.81 10.21 6.28
CA LEU A 305 -39.35 9.36 5.22
C LEU A 305 -39.41 7.89 5.64
N ASP A 306 -40.42 7.15 5.18
CA ASP A 306 -40.59 5.71 5.46
C ASP A 306 -39.36 4.87 5.09
N ALA A 307 -38.63 5.27 4.04
CA ALA A 307 -37.39 4.62 3.61
C ALA A 307 -36.28 4.64 4.69
N ALA A 308 -36.39 5.51 5.70
CA ALA A 308 -35.49 5.59 6.85
C ALA A 308 -35.88 4.65 8.02
N ASP A 309 -36.88 3.80 7.84
CA ASP A 309 -37.19 2.71 8.80
C ASP A 309 -36.17 1.57 8.72
N VAL A 310 -35.43 1.49 7.61
CA VAL A 310 -34.29 0.57 7.47
C VAL A 310 -33.16 1.05 8.41
N PRO A 311 -32.75 0.26 9.42
CA PRO A 311 -31.80 0.71 10.44
C PRO A 311 -30.46 1.19 9.86
N SER A 312 -29.96 0.56 8.80
CA SER A 312 -28.69 0.94 8.15
C SER A 312 -28.77 2.31 7.45
N VAL A 313 -29.88 2.60 6.78
CA VAL A 313 -30.13 3.91 6.13
C VAL A 313 -30.25 5.00 7.20
N ARG A 314 -30.99 4.71 8.27
CA ARG A 314 -31.15 5.62 9.40
C ARG A 314 -29.82 5.95 10.06
N ALA A 315 -28.99 4.93 10.31
CA ALA A 315 -27.66 5.09 10.85
C ALA A 315 -26.74 5.92 9.94
N ALA A 316 -26.82 5.73 8.62
CA ALA A 316 -26.05 6.54 7.66
C ALA A 316 -26.45 8.03 7.71
N LEU A 317 -27.76 8.33 7.69
CA LEU A 317 -28.27 9.71 7.82
C LEU A 317 -27.83 10.36 9.14
N LEU A 318 -27.94 9.65 10.25
CA LEU A 318 -27.46 10.11 11.55
C LEU A 318 -25.94 10.34 11.57
N THR A 319 -25.17 9.51 10.86
CA THR A 319 -23.72 9.67 10.73
C THR A 319 -23.35 10.95 9.98
N HIS A 320 -24.00 11.23 8.83
CA HIS A 320 -23.74 12.46 8.08
C HIS A 320 -24.26 13.70 8.82
N SER A 321 -25.40 13.60 9.52
CA SER A 321 -25.90 14.66 10.40
C SER A 321 -24.93 14.95 11.55
N GLY A 322 -24.37 13.92 12.19
CA GLY A 322 -23.39 14.09 13.26
C GLY A 322 -22.11 14.77 12.77
N ALA A 323 -21.61 14.36 11.59
CA ALA A 323 -20.45 15.00 10.96
C ALA A 323 -20.71 16.48 10.61
N ALA A 324 -21.92 16.80 10.17
CA ALA A 324 -22.36 18.17 9.91
C ALA A 324 -22.39 19.01 11.19
N LEU A 325 -23.03 18.51 12.24
CA LEU A 325 -23.14 19.17 13.54
C LEU A 325 -21.76 19.42 14.14
N GLN A 326 -20.87 18.42 14.08
CA GLN A 326 -19.49 18.54 14.54
C GLN A 326 -18.75 19.65 13.78
N SER A 327 -18.85 19.67 12.45
CA SER A 327 -18.20 20.69 11.62
C SER A 327 -18.79 22.10 11.85
N GLY A 328 -20.07 22.17 12.21
CA GLY A 328 -20.75 23.40 12.62
C GLY A 328 -20.54 23.82 14.08
N GLY A 329 -19.74 23.07 14.85
CA GLY A 329 -19.41 23.38 16.25
C GLY A 329 -20.41 22.87 17.30
N ASP A 330 -21.50 22.19 16.91
CA ASP A 330 -22.43 21.54 17.84
C ASP A 330 -21.94 20.14 18.21
N CYS A 331 -20.96 20.09 19.10
CA CYS A 331 -20.36 18.85 19.58
C CYS A 331 -21.36 17.96 20.33
N ALA A 332 -22.28 18.56 21.10
CA ALA A 332 -23.28 17.80 21.86
C ALA A 332 -24.29 17.11 20.94
N GLY A 333 -24.78 17.82 19.93
CA GLY A 333 -25.63 17.26 18.88
C GLY A 333 -24.92 16.18 18.07
N ALA A 334 -23.65 16.39 17.72
CA ALA A 334 -22.84 15.42 17.01
C ALA A 334 -22.67 14.11 17.79
N LEU A 335 -22.35 14.21 19.09
CA LEU A 335 -22.22 13.05 19.98
C LEU A 335 -23.52 12.24 20.04
N ALA A 336 -24.66 12.92 20.23
CA ALA A 336 -25.96 12.27 20.28
C ALA A 336 -26.29 11.55 18.96
N ALA A 337 -26.01 12.19 17.82
CA ALA A 337 -26.24 11.62 16.49
C ALA A 337 -25.37 10.38 16.24
N HIS A 338 -24.07 10.45 16.55
CA HIS A 338 -23.15 9.31 16.37
C HIS A 338 -23.47 8.15 17.32
N ARG A 339 -23.82 8.43 18.58
CA ARG A 339 -24.26 7.41 19.52
C ARG A 339 -25.49 6.67 19.00
N HIS A 340 -26.51 7.40 18.55
CA HIS A 340 -27.72 6.79 18.02
C HIS A 340 -27.45 6.00 16.72
N ALA A 341 -26.57 6.50 15.85
CA ALA A 341 -26.14 5.76 14.66
C ALA A 341 -25.51 4.41 15.02
N LEU A 342 -24.66 4.38 16.04
CA LEU A 342 -23.98 3.16 16.50
C LEU A 342 -24.88 2.21 17.30
N GLU A 343 -25.89 2.73 18.00
CA GLU A 343 -26.94 1.91 18.64
C GLU A 343 -27.77 1.16 17.57
N LEU A 344 -28.01 1.77 16.40
CA LEU A 344 -28.73 1.15 15.28
C LEU A 344 -27.84 0.22 14.43
N ALA A 345 -26.59 0.62 14.18
CA ALA A 345 -25.63 -0.12 13.37
C ALA A 345 -24.23 -0.04 14.00
N PRO A 346 -23.89 -0.97 14.92
CA PRO A 346 -22.58 -0.98 15.60
C PRO A 346 -21.37 -1.12 14.67
N THR A 347 -21.57 -1.65 13.46
CA THR A 347 -20.53 -1.82 12.44
C THR A 347 -20.31 -0.59 11.56
N GLN A 348 -21.03 0.51 11.78
CA GLN A 348 -20.91 1.72 10.97
C GLN A 348 -19.58 2.45 11.22
N GLN A 349 -18.54 2.08 10.47
CA GLN A 349 -17.17 2.56 10.66
C GLN A 349 -17.04 4.09 10.61
N ALA A 350 -17.80 4.76 9.75
CA ALA A 350 -17.79 6.22 9.65
C ALA A 350 -18.23 6.88 10.98
N ALA A 351 -19.23 6.32 11.66
CA ALA A 351 -19.68 6.82 12.96
C ALA A 351 -18.65 6.54 14.06
N LEU A 352 -18.02 5.36 14.06
CA LEU A 352 -16.93 5.02 14.98
C LEU A 352 -15.75 6.00 14.86
N ASN A 353 -15.30 6.25 13.62
CA ASN A 353 -14.20 7.19 13.34
C ASN A 353 -14.55 8.62 13.74
N ASN A 354 -15.78 9.07 13.43
CA ASN A 354 -16.23 10.42 13.78
C ASN A 354 -16.36 10.61 15.30
N LEU A 355 -16.85 9.60 16.02
CA LEU A 355 -16.93 9.64 17.48
C LEU A 355 -15.54 9.70 18.14
N ALA A 356 -14.59 8.90 17.65
CA ALA A 356 -13.20 8.96 18.10
C ALA A 356 -12.53 10.31 17.78
N ARG A 357 -12.85 10.92 16.63
CA ARG A 357 -12.41 12.28 16.28
C ARG A 357 -13.02 13.33 17.21
N LEU A 358 -14.33 13.27 17.45
CA LEU A 358 -15.04 14.18 18.34
C LEU A 358 -14.48 14.16 19.75
N HIS A 359 -14.15 12.98 20.28
CA HIS A 359 -13.47 12.87 21.58
C HIS A 359 -12.12 13.59 21.60
N ARG A 360 -11.30 13.44 20.55
CA ARG A 360 -10.00 14.11 20.48
C ARG A 360 -10.12 15.63 20.40
N GLU A 361 -11.17 16.14 19.77
CA GLU A 361 -11.45 17.58 19.67
C GLU A 361 -11.99 18.17 20.98
N THR A 362 -12.83 17.42 21.70
CA THR A 362 -13.60 17.94 22.86
C THR A 362 -13.07 17.49 24.23
N GLY A 363 -12.33 16.38 24.28
CA GLY A 363 -11.98 15.67 25.51
C GLY A 363 -13.15 14.98 26.20
N ASP A 364 -14.35 14.95 25.60
CA ASP A 364 -15.57 14.47 26.27
C ASP A 364 -15.52 12.95 26.51
N PRO A 365 -15.44 12.47 27.77
CA PRO A 365 -15.32 11.05 28.07
C PRO A 365 -16.50 10.19 27.57
N GLU A 366 -17.63 10.81 27.23
CA GLU A 366 -18.84 10.09 26.83
C GLU A 366 -18.66 9.31 25.52
N ALA A 367 -17.75 9.72 24.65
CA ALA A 367 -17.38 8.95 23.47
C ALA A 367 -16.73 7.59 23.84
N ILE A 368 -15.79 7.59 24.81
CA ILE A 368 -15.17 6.37 25.32
C ILE A 368 -16.22 5.50 26.02
N ASN A 369 -17.08 6.09 26.84
CA ASN A 369 -18.15 5.36 27.54
C ASN A 369 -19.13 4.72 26.55
N THR A 370 -19.48 5.43 25.48
CA THR A 370 -20.37 4.93 24.41
C THR A 370 -19.74 3.72 23.71
N LEU A 371 -18.47 3.83 23.28
CA LEU A 371 -17.77 2.71 22.64
C LEU A 371 -17.64 1.51 23.58
N ARG A 372 -17.34 1.75 24.87
CA ARG A 372 -17.24 0.69 25.90
C ARG A 372 -18.55 -0.05 26.09
N ARG A 373 -19.67 0.68 26.22
CA ARG A 373 -21.01 0.07 26.30
C ARG A 373 -21.32 -0.81 25.10
N ILE A 374 -20.98 -0.35 23.89
CA ILE A 374 -21.21 -1.13 22.66
C ILE A 374 -20.27 -2.35 22.62
N ALA A 375 -19.02 -2.20 23.07
CA ALA A 375 -18.04 -3.29 23.17
C ALA A 375 -18.49 -4.39 24.15
N GLU A 376 -19.13 -4.03 25.26
CA GLU A 376 -19.64 -4.94 26.29
C GLU A 376 -20.87 -5.75 25.84
N THR A 377 -21.54 -5.36 24.75
CA THR A 377 -22.67 -6.14 24.23
C THR A 377 -22.23 -7.51 23.68
N ALA A 378 -23.03 -8.54 23.93
CA ALA A 378 -22.76 -9.89 23.42
C ALA A 378 -22.72 -9.89 21.89
N GLY A 379 -21.63 -10.39 21.29
CA GLY A 379 -21.43 -10.40 19.85
C GLY A 379 -20.96 -9.06 19.25
N SER A 380 -20.45 -8.13 20.07
CA SER A 380 -19.93 -6.84 19.59
C SER A 380 -18.90 -7.00 18.47
N PRO A 381 -19.02 -6.26 17.35
CA PRO A 381 -18.09 -6.36 16.23
C PRO A 381 -16.67 -5.94 16.63
N SER A 382 -15.67 -6.64 16.07
CA SER A 382 -14.25 -6.36 16.33
C SER A 382 -13.86 -4.90 16.06
N GLY A 383 -14.47 -4.27 15.05
CA GLY A 383 -14.19 -2.88 14.67
C GLY A 383 -14.48 -1.86 15.79
N VAL A 384 -15.50 -2.09 16.63
CA VAL A 384 -15.85 -1.19 17.75
C VAL A 384 -14.74 -1.21 18.79
N ARG A 385 -14.32 -2.41 19.20
CA ARG A 385 -13.30 -2.60 20.22
C ARG A 385 -11.90 -2.16 19.75
N LEU A 386 -11.55 -2.39 18.47
CA LEU A 386 -10.31 -1.84 17.89
C LEU A 386 -10.35 -0.31 17.84
N THR A 387 -11.50 0.30 17.56
CA THR A 387 -11.66 1.76 17.64
C THR A 387 -11.50 2.26 19.07
N LEU A 388 -12.09 1.57 20.06
CA LEU A 388 -11.91 1.88 21.48
C LEU A 388 -10.44 1.78 21.90
N LEU A 389 -9.76 0.70 21.52
CA LEU A 389 -8.33 0.50 21.77
C LEU A 389 -7.49 1.66 21.19
N SER A 390 -7.69 1.98 19.92
CA SER A 390 -7.01 3.09 19.24
C SER A 390 -7.26 4.43 19.94
N LEU A 391 -8.50 4.68 20.36
CA LEU A 391 -8.88 5.90 21.08
C LEU A 391 -8.18 5.99 22.44
N LEU A 392 -8.22 4.92 23.25
CA LEU A 392 -7.56 4.84 24.56
C LEU A 392 -6.05 5.10 24.45
N LEU A 393 -5.40 4.54 23.43
CA LEU A 393 -3.98 4.79 23.15
C LEU A 393 -3.72 6.25 22.77
N SER A 394 -4.57 6.85 21.93
CA SER A 394 -4.41 8.23 21.48
C SER A 394 -4.51 9.26 22.62
N VAL A 395 -5.31 8.96 23.66
CA VAL A 395 -5.47 9.80 24.86
C VAL A 395 -4.53 9.40 26.01
N GLY A 396 -3.63 8.43 25.80
CA GLY A 396 -2.65 8.01 26.80
C GLY A 396 -3.20 7.14 27.94
N ARG A 397 -4.41 6.57 27.82
CA ARG A 397 -5.00 5.65 28.82
C ARG A 397 -4.52 4.22 28.60
N ILE A 398 -3.23 4.02 28.81
CA ILE A 398 -2.50 2.81 28.40
C ILE A 398 -2.98 1.55 29.13
N ALA A 399 -3.16 1.62 30.46
CA ALA A 399 -3.57 0.45 31.23
C ALA A 399 -4.95 -0.08 30.79
N GLU A 400 -5.85 0.84 30.43
CA GLU A 400 -7.17 0.47 29.92
C GLU A 400 -7.10 -0.07 28.49
N ALA A 401 -6.22 0.48 27.65
CA ALA A 401 -5.94 -0.06 26.32
C ALA A 401 -5.42 -1.51 26.40
N GLU A 402 -4.49 -1.80 27.32
CA GLU A 402 -3.96 -3.14 27.52
C GLU A 402 -5.02 -4.12 28.04
N ALA A 403 -5.89 -3.68 28.96
CA ALA A 403 -7.02 -4.48 29.43
C ALA A 403 -8.02 -4.79 28.31
N GLU A 404 -8.36 -3.80 27.47
CA GLU A 404 -9.26 -3.99 26.33
C GLU A 404 -8.67 -4.95 25.29
N ALA A 405 -7.39 -4.76 24.93
CA ALA A 405 -6.68 -5.64 24.01
C ALA A 405 -6.65 -7.10 24.52
N PHE A 406 -6.40 -7.28 25.82
CA PHE A 406 -6.38 -8.61 26.43
C PHE A 406 -7.76 -9.28 26.42
N ALA A 407 -8.81 -8.54 26.81
CA ALA A 407 -10.18 -9.04 26.77
C ALA A 407 -10.63 -9.37 25.33
N HIS A 408 -10.27 -8.53 24.37
CA HIS A 408 -10.57 -8.74 22.96
C HIS A 408 -9.86 -9.99 22.43
N ALA A 409 -8.55 -10.13 22.67
CA ALA A 409 -7.79 -11.31 22.23
C ALA A 409 -8.29 -12.62 22.88
N GLN A 410 -8.83 -12.57 24.10
CA GLN A 410 -9.47 -13.72 24.74
C GLN A 410 -10.80 -14.11 24.12
N SER A 411 -11.54 -13.16 23.53
CA SER A 411 -12.83 -13.46 22.90
C SER A 411 -12.72 -14.34 21.64
N ALA A 412 -11.56 -14.32 20.98
CA ALA A 412 -11.25 -15.18 19.83
C ALA A 412 -9.77 -15.63 19.85
N PRO A 413 -9.42 -16.61 20.71
CA PRO A 413 -8.04 -17.00 20.97
C PRO A 413 -7.26 -17.53 19.75
N GLU A 414 -7.95 -18.10 18.78
CA GLU A 414 -7.34 -18.74 17.60
C GLU A 414 -7.37 -17.83 16.37
N ASN A 415 -7.77 -16.57 16.53
CA ASN A 415 -7.86 -15.61 15.43
C ASN A 415 -6.53 -14.86 15.23
N ALA A 416 -5.74 -15.30 14.24
CA ALA A 416 -4.47 -14.68 13.88
C ALA A 416 -4.63 -13.22 13.41
N GLU A 417 -5.64 -12.95 12.58
CA GLU A 417 -5.93 -11.63 12.04
C GLU A 417 -6.29 -10.62 13.12
N LEU A 418 -7.03 -11.08 14.11
CA LEU A 418 -7.35 -10.26 15.26
C LEU A 418 -6.11 -9.93 16.10
N SER A 419 -5.28 -10.94 16.37
CA SER A 419 -4.02 -10.75 17.10
C SER A 419 -3.12 -9.75 16.37
N PHE A 420 -3.03 -9.86 15.04
CA PHE A 420 -2.30 -8.91 14.21
C PHE A 420 -2.92 -7.51 14.25
N ALA A 421 -4.25 -7.37 14.18
CA ALA A 421 -4.92 -6.07 14.24
C ALA A 421 -4.68 -5.35 15.58
N ILE A 422 -4.68 -6.08 16.70
CA ILE A 422 -4.32 -5.54 18.02
C ILE A 422 -2.85 -5.11 18.03
N ALA A 423 -1.94 -5.97 17.55
CA ALA A 423 -0.51 -5.64 17.46
C ALA A 423 -0.28 -4.38 16.61
N ALA A 424 -0.87 -4.30 15.42
CA ALA A 424 -0.80 -3.16 14.53
C ALA A 424 -1.31 -1.87 15.19
N THR A 425 -2.42 -1.95 15.94
CA THR A 425 -2.96 -0.79 16.68
C THR A 425 -1.98 -0.27 17.73
N PHE A 426 -1.27 -1.16 18.44
CA PHE A 426 -0.20 -0.76 19.37
C PHE A 426 1.03 -0.22 18.63
N LEU A 427 1.43 -0.82 17.49
CA LEU A 427 2.56 -0.35 16.68
C LEU A 427 2.31 1.05 16.12
N ASP A 428 1.10 1.33 15.62
CA ASP A 428 0.69 2.66 15.14
C ASP A 428 0.74 3.72 16.26
N ALA A 429 0.49 3.30 17.50
CA ALA A 429 0.62 4.13 18.69
C ALA A 429 2.07 4.23 19.22
N GLY A 430 3.04 3.57 18.58
CA GLY A 430 4.45 3.54 19.02
C GLY A 430 4.72 2.62 20.21
N ARG A 431 3.80 1.72 20.55
CA ARG A 431 3.85 0.87 21.76
C ARG A 431 4.31 -0.55 21.44
N ARG A 432 5.56 -0.66 21.01
CA ARG A 432 6.21 -1.90 20.56
C ARG A 432 6.18 -3.02 21.61
N ALA A 433 6.52 -2.74 22.86
CA ALA A 433 6.48 -3.72 23.95
C ALA A 433 5.07 -4.30 24.17
N SER A 434 4.02 -3.48 24.11
CA SER A 434 2.63 -3.93 24.25
C SER A 434 2.14 -4.69 22.99
N ALA A 435 2.72 -4.43 21.81
CA ALA A 435 2.40 -5.11 20.57
C ALA A 435 2.99 -6.53 20.46
N LEU A 436 4.21 -6.73 21.00
CA LEU A 436 4.99 -7.96 20.85
C LEU A 436 4.23 -9.26 21.17
N PRO A 437 3.51 -9.42 22.31
CA PRO A 437 2.81 -10.68 22.59
C PRO A 437 1.71 -11.01 21.57
N TYR A 438 1.05 -9.99 21.02
CA TYR A 438 0.00 -10.16 20.01
C TYR A 438 0.61 -10.44 18.63
N ALA A 439 1.75 -9.84 18.29
CA ALA A 439 2.49 -10.14 17.08
C ALA A 439 3.04 -11.59 17.09
N GLN A 440 3.60 -12.03 18.22
CA GLN A 440 4.02 -13.43 18.43
C GLN A 440 2.86 -14.41 18.27
N ARG A 441 1.70 -14.06 18.81
CA ARG A 441 0.50 -14.88 18.66
C ARG A 441 0.06 -14.97 17.19
N ALA A 442 0.10 -13.86 16.45
CA ALA A 442 -0.26 -13.84 15.03
C ALA A 442 0.64 -14.76 14.20
N ILE A 443 1.97 -14.66 14.34
CA ILE A 443 2.91 -15.52 13.60
C ILE A 443 2.79 -17.01 13.96
N ARG A 444 2.38 -17.35 15.19
CA ARG A 444 2.17 -18.75 15.60
C ARG A 444 0.86 -19.33 15.08
N LEU A 445 -0.20 -18.52 14.99
CA LEU A 445 -1.50 -18.95 14.48
C LEU A 445 -1.54 -19.00 12.94
N ALA A 446 -0.79 -18.14 12.25
CA ALA A 446 -0.73 -18.08 10.79
C ALA A 446 0.71 -17.84 10.27
N PRO A 447 1.61 -18.82 10.43
CA PRO A 447 3.03 -18.68 10.10
C PRO A 447 3.32 -18.41 8.62
N ASP A 448 2.37 -18.68 7.72
CA ASP A 448 2.53 -18.46 6.29
C ASP A 448 2.11 -17.05 5.84
N THR A 449 1.68 -16.18 6.75
CA THR A 449 1.22 -14.82 6.44
C THR A 449 2.34 -13.79 6.60
N PRO A 450 2.92 -13.24 5.51
CA PRO A 450 4.13 -12.43 5.61
C PRO A 450 4.00 -11.15 6.44
N ARG A 451 2.85 -10.45 6.34
CA ARG A 451 2.60 -9.22 7.12
C ARG A 451 2.65 -9.43 8.63
N HIS A 452 2.36 -10.63 9.12
CA HIS A 452 2.44 -10.92 10.56
C HIS A 452 3.90 -10.93 11.02
N TRP A 453 4.81 -11.44 10.18
CA TRP A 453 6.25 -11.41 10.45
C TRP A 453 6.82 -10.01 10.39
N ILE A 454 6.38 -9.18 9.43
CA ILE A 454 6.75 -7.75 9.37
C ILE A 454 6.34 -7.06 10.68
N GLY A 455 5.09 -7.23 11.12
CA GLY A 455 4.62 -6.67 12.39
C GLY A 455 5.37 -7.19 13.61
N PHE A 456 5.77 -8.47 13.63
CA PHE A 456 6.60 -9.06 14.68
C PHE A 456 7.99 -8.42 14.74
N VAL A 457 8.64 -8.25 13.59
CA VAL A 457 9.94 -7.57 13.50
C VAL A 457 9.82 -6.12 13.95
N ASP A 458 8.78 -5.39 13.51
CA ASP A 458 8.57 -4.00 13.93
C ASP A 458 8.30 -3.86 15.44
N ALA A 459 7.67 -4.85 16.06
CA ALA A 459 7.50 -4.92 17.51
C ALA A 459 8.81 -5.15 18.27
N LEU A 460 9.85 -5.69 17.62
CA LEU A 460 11.17 -5.92 18.20
C LEU A 460 12.15 -4.75 18.00
N ARG A 461 11.81 -3.75 17.16
CA ARG A 461 12.65 -2.58 16.85
C ARG A 461 12.62 -1.50 17.95
N ASP A 462 12.72 -1.90 19.21
CA ASP A 462 12.79 -0.98 20.35
C ASP A 462 14.03 -1.27 21.21
N PRO A 463 15.04 -0.37 21.23
CA PRO A 463 16.20 -0.50 22.11
C PRO A 463 15.84 -0.48 23.61
N ALA A 464 14.66 0.03 23.97
CA ALA A 464 14.15 0.09 25.33
C ALA A 464 13.35 -1.17 25.74
N LEU A 465 13.23 -2.19 24.86
CA LEU A 465 12.78 -3.53 25.25
C LEU A 465 13.75 -4.11 26.28
N SER A 466 13.47 -3.84 27.54
CA SER A 466 14.36 -4.11 28.67
C SER A 466 14.53 -5.59 28.97
N LYS A 467 13.64 -6.45 28.46
CA LYS A 467 13.72 -7.92 28.57
C LYS A 467 13.17 -8.59 27.32
N VAL A 468 14.05 -9.29 26.62
CA VAL A 468 13.71 -10.26 25.59
C VAL A 468 13.71 -11.63 26.27
N ASP A 469 12.59 -12.35 26.23
CA ASP A 469 12.45 -13.66 26.86
C ASP A 469 13.12 -14.77 26.02
N GLU A 470 13.63 -15.80 26.69
CA GLU A 470 14.21 -17.01 26.06
C GLU A 470 13.20 -17.72 25.13
N SER A 471 11.90 -17.55 25.37
CA SER A 471 10.84 -18.06 24.49
C SER A 471 10.84 -17.47 23.07
N LEU A 472 11.56 -16.36 22.82
CA LEU A 472 11.68 -15.72 21.50
C LEU A 472 12.68 -16.40 20.57
N ARG A 473 13.59 -17.24 21.09
CA ARG A 473 14.60 -17.95 20.27
C ARG A 473 14.04 -18.62 19.00
N PRO A 474 13.02 -19.48 19.07
CA PRO A 474 12.47 -20.11 17.88
C PRO A 474 11.84 -19.11 16.91
N ASP A 475 11.18 -18.07 17.43
CA ASP A 475 10.53 -17.04 16.61
C ASP A 475 11.57 -16.20 15.85
N LEU A 476 12.69 -15.84 16.49
CA LEU A 476 13.82 -15.11 15.86
C LEU A 476 14.48 -15.95 14.75
N LEU A 477 14.75 -17.23 15.01
CA LEU A 477 15.34 -18.13 14.01
C LEU A 477 14.40 -18.37 12.83
N ALA A 478 13.09 -18.50 13.08
CA ALA A 478 12.09 -18.61 12.03
C ALA A 478 12.04 -17.33 11.18
N ALA A 479 12.06 -16.15 11.82
CA ALA A 479 12.04 -14.86 11.15
C ALA A 479 13.24 -14.68 10.20
N LEU A 480 14.46 -15.07 10.60
CA LEU A 480 15.66 -14.96 9.76
C LEU A 480 15.61 -15.77 8.47
N ASN A 481 14.79 -16.81 8.40
CA ASN A 481 14.64 -17.65 7.22
C ASN A 481 13.54 -17.14 6.27
N ARG A 482 12.94 -15.97 6.55
CA ARG A 482 11.83 -15.42 5.75
C ARG A 482 12.31 -14.34 4.78
N PRO A 483 11.86 -14.34 3.52
CA PRO A 483 12.29 -13.36 2.52
C PRO A 483 11.80 -11.93 2.83
N GLU A 484 10.70 -11.79 3.59
CA GLU A 484 10.09 -10.50 3.91
C GLU A 484 10.68 -9.87 5.18
N VAL A 485 11.57 -10.58 5.88
CA VAL A 485 12.25 -10.11 7.08
C VAL A 485 13.61 -9.55 6.72
N ASP A 486 13.87 -8.31 7.16
CA ASP A 486 15.20 -7.71 7.11
C ASP A 486 15.99 -8.12 8.36
N ALA A 487 17.00 -9.00 8.21
CA ALA A 487 17.76 -9.55 9.33
C ALA A 487 18.39 -8.49 10.26
N PRO A 488 18.97 -7.37 9.76
CA PRO A 488 19.41 -6.25 10.59
C PRO A 488 18.35 -5.68 11.53
N ALA A 489 17.06 -5.77 11.21
CA ALA A 489 16.00 -5.30 12.10
C ALA A 489 15.86 -6.16 13.38
N LEU A 490 16.39 -7.39 13.36
CA LEU A 490 16.42 -8.30 14.51
C LEU A 490 17.69 -8.18 15.36
N ALA A 491 18.71 -7.45 14.89
CA ALA A 491 20.03 -7.38 15.53
C ALA A 491 19.96 -6.98 17.01
N TRP A 492 19.13 -5.98 17.33
CA TRP A 492 18.93 -5.53 18.70
C TRP A 492 18.31 -6.61 19.60
N ALA A 493 17.27 -7.29 19.14
CA ALA A 493 16.60 -8.34 19.91
C ALA A 493 17.51 -9.55 20.14
N MET A 494 18.27 -9.95 19.11
CA MET A 494 19.27 -11.01 19.23
C MET A 494 20.40 -10.62 20.19
N ALA A 495 20.91 -9.40 20.09
CA ALA A 495 21.95 -8.89 20.99
C ALA A 495 21.46 -8.82 22.44
N ALA A 496 20.24 -8.33 22.67
CA ALA A 496 19.64 -8.25 24.00
C ALA A 496 19.50 -9.64 24.65
N LEU A 497 19.04 -10.64 23.89
CA LEU A 497 18.96 -12.02 24.35
C LEU A 497 20.34 -12.61 24.68
N LEU A 498 21.31 -12.43 23.77
CA LEU A 498 22.65 -13.00 23.91
C LEU A 498 23.47 -12.33 25.03
N ARG A 499 23.20 -11.06 25.34
CA ARG A 499 23.86 -10.32 26.44
C ARG A 499 23.59 -10.94 27.81
N GLU A 500 22.46 -11.63 27.99
CA GLU A 500 22.11 -12.34 29.22
C GLU A 500 22.85 -13.68 29.37
N SER A 501 23.59 -14.14 28.36
CA SER A 501 24.39 -15.37 28.43
C SER A 501 25.55 -15.24 29.43
N PRO A 502 25.62 -16.09 30.47
CA PRO A 502 26.72 -16.06 31.44
C PRO A 502 28.09 -16.31 30.79
N ILE A 503 28.12 -17.08 29.69
CA ILE A 503 29.35 -17.41 28.95
C ILE A 503 29.89 -16.15 28.26
N LEU A 504 29.03 -15.42 27.56
CA LEU A 504 29.41 -14.19 26.85
C LEU A 504 29.80 -13.07 27.83
N GLN A 505 29.12 -12.98 28.98
CA GLN A 505 29.52 -12.05 30.06
C GLN A 505 30.90 -12.39 30.64
N ARG A 506 31.18 -13.67 30.91
CA ARG A 506 32.51 -14.14 31.35
C ARG A 506 33.59 -13.79 30.33
N LEU A 507 33.33 -14.01 29.04
CA LEU A 507 34.26 -13.69 27.95
C LEU A 507 34.50 -12.18 27.80
N ALA A 508 33.44 -11.37 27.88
CA ALA A 508 33.54 -9.91 27.80
C ALA A 508 34.29 -9.29 28.99
N ALA A 509 34.25 -9.94 30.15
CA ALA A 509 34.93 -9.50 31.38
C ALA A 509 36.42 -9.89 31.44
N LEU A 510 36.93 -10.65 30.47
CA LEU A 510 38.36 -11.00 30.42
C LEU A 510 39.21 -9.73 30.24
N PRO A 511 40.39 -9.67 30.87
CA PRO A 511 41.30 -8.55 30.69
C PRO A 511 41.97 -8.63 29.31
N ASN A 512 42.09 -7.48 28.64
CA ASN A 512 42.88 -7.39 27.41
C ASN A 512 44.35 -7.79 27.69
N SER A 513 44.81 -8.85 27.04
CA SER A 513 46.16 -9.39 27.21
C SER A 513 46.94 -9.41 25.91
N ALA A 514 48.18 -8.91 25.95
CA ALA A 514 49.14 -8.99 24.87
C ALA A 514 49.96 -10.31 24.86
N ALA A 515 49.72 -11.21 25.83
CA ALA A 515 50.49 -12.43 25.96
C ALA A 515 50.19 -13.41 24.81
N ALA A 516 51.21 -14.15 24.36
CA ALA A 516 51.10 -15.20 23.35
C ALA A 516 50.71 -16.58 23.95
N ALA A 517 50.26 -16.61 25.21
CA ALA A 517 49.85 -17.81 25.93
C ALA A 517 48.48 -17.61 26.58
N LEU A 518 47.75 -18.71 26.78
CA LEU A 518 46.45 -18.72 27.44
C LEU A 518 46.62 -18.48 28.96
N SER A 519 45.86 -17.54 29.50
CA SER A 519 45.72 -17.34 30.95
C SER A 519 44.91 -18.47 31.61
N ASP A 520 44.99 -18.60 32.94
CA ASP A 520 44.24 -19.61 33.69
C ASP A 520 42.72 -19.50 33.48
N ALA A 521 42.20 -18.27 33.37
CA ALA A 521 40.79 -18.02 33.10
C ALA A 521 40.36 -18.52 31.69
N GLU A 522 41.22 -18.31 30.69
CA GLU A 522 40.98 -18.78 29.32
C GLU A 522 41.10 -20.29 29.18
N GLN A 523 42.08 -20.90 29.87
CA GLN A 523 42.20 -22.35 29.96
C GLN A 523 40.95 -22.96 30.62
N THR A 524 40.42 -22.31 31.66
CA THR A 524 39.19 -22.75 32.31
C THR A 524 38.01 -22.74 31.33
N LEU A 525 37.81 -21.66 30.57
CA LEU A 525 36.75 -21.54 29.55
C LEU A 525 36.86 -22.57 28.41
N LEU A 526 38.07 -23.03 28.11
CA LEU A 526 38.29 -24.13 27.16
C LEU A 526 37.94 -25.48 27.77
N SER A 527 38.32 -25.70 29.03
CA SER A 527 38.17 -26.99 29.71
C SER A 527 36.76 -27.26 30.27
N ASP A 528 35.97 -26.21 30.56
CA ASP A 528 34.64 -26.31 31.17
C ASP A 528 33.51 -26.53 30.14
N GLY A 529 33.84 -26.60 28.84
CA GLY A 529 32.88 -26.82 27.76
C GLY A 529 32.02 -25.61 27.39
N ALA A 530 32.26 -24.43 27.99
CA ALA A 530 31.49 -23.23 27.72
C ALA A 530 31.54 -22.81 26.25
N LEU A 531 32.73 -22.87 25.63
CA LEU A 531 32.89 -22.51 24.22
C LEU A 531 32.24 -23.51 23.25
N GLU A 532 32.24 -24.81 23.56
CA GLU A 532 31.52 -25.81 22.76
C GLU A 532 30.00 -25.60 22.83
N THR A 533 29.50 -25.22 24.01
CA THR A 533 28.09 -24.86 24.22
C THR A 533 27.71 -23.65 23.37
N LEU A 534 28.52 -22.59 23.41
CA LEU A 534 28.31 -21.38 22.61
C LEU A 534 28.42 -21.65 21.10
N ALA A 535 29.38 -22.50 20.69
CA ALA A 535 29.55 -22.93 19.31
C ALA A 535 28.37 -23.75 18.78
N SER A 536 27.48 -24.20 19.65
CA SER A 536 26.26 -24.95 19.31
C SER A 536 24.99 -24.10 19.49
N ASP A 537 25.10 -22.84 19.94
CA ASP A 537 23.95 -21.93 20.09
C ASP A 537 23.51 -21.42 18.72
N ALA A 538 22.31 -21.82 18.29
CA ALA A 538 21.77 -21.49 16.99
C ALA A 538 21.52 -19.98 16.79
N VAL A 539 21.09 -19.25 17.84
CA VAL A 539 20.84 -17.80 17.74
C VAL A 539 22.16 -17.05 17.65
N PHE A 540 23.15 -17.45 18.46
CA PHE A 540 24.49 -16.88 18.39
C PHE A 540 25.12 -17.07 17.00
N LEU A 541 25.12 -18.30 16.49
CA LEU A 541 25.65 -18.59 15.15
C LEU A 541 24.87 -17.87 14.05
N ALA A 542 23.54 -17.76 14.16
CA ALA A 542 22.74 -17.02 13.20
C ALA A 542 23.08 -15.51 13.23
N HIS A 543 23.25 -14.93 14.43
CA HIS A 543 23.55 -13.51 14.60
C HIS A 543 24.85 -13.15 13.88
N LEU A 544 25.92 -13.93 14.10
CA LEU A 544 27.23 -13.76 13.46
C LEU A 544 27.21 -13.81 11.93
N ARG A 545 26.20 -14.48 11.34
CA ARG A 545 26.17 -14.73 9.90
C ARG A 545 25.31 -13.73 9.14
N THR A 546 24.31 -13.15 9.78
CA THR A 546 23.24 -12.42 9.09
C THR A 546 23.26 -10.92 9.33
N THR A 547 23.84 -10.45 10.44
CA THR A 547 23.83 -9.01 10.77
C THR A 547 25.02 -8.61 11.63
N PRO A 548 25.53 -7.37 11.52
CA PRO A 548 26.53 -6.85 12.44
C PRO A 548 26.10 -6.99 13.91
N ILE A 549 27.06 -7.33 14.78
CA ILE A 549 26.89 -7.27 16.23
C ILE A 549 27.00 -5.81 16.66
N ILE A 550 25.89 -5.24 17.12
CA ILE A 550 25.76 -3.82 17.47
C ILE A 550 25.74 -3.58 18.99
N ASP A 551 26.50 -4.38 19.73
CA ASP A 551 26.59 -4.32 21.18
C ASP A 551 28.05 -4.38 21.67
N PRO A 552 28.51 -3.44 22.51
CA PRO A 552 29.92 -3.42 22.93
C PRO A 552 30.33 -4.64 23.76
N VAL A 553 29.45 -5.15 24.63
CA VAL A 553 29.77 -6.32 25.48
C VAL A 553 29.96 -7.54 24.60
N LEU A 554 29.07 -7.75 23.63
CA LEU A 554 29.20 -8.84 22.68
C LEU A 554 30.45 -8.68 21.79
N GLU A 555 30.79 -7.47 21.36
CA GLU A 555 32.01 -7.20 20.58
C GLU A 555 33.29 -7.57 21.36
N TYR A 556 33.36 -7.23 22.65
CA TYR A 556 34.47 -7.65 23.51
C TYR A 556 34.52 -9.18 23.65
N ALA A 557 33.38 -9.84 23.85
CA ALA A 557 33.33 -11.29 23.91
C ALA A 557 33.84 -11.93 22.61
N LEU A 558 33.45 -11.40 21.44
CA LEU A 558 33.91 -11.91 20.14
C LEU A 558 35.41 -11.72 19.93
N SER A 559 35.96 -10.57 20.33
CA SER A 559 37.40 -10.31 20.25
C SER A 559 38.18 -11.34 21.07
N HIS A 560 37.70 -11.67 22.26
CA HIS A 560 38.30 -12.71 23.11
C HIS A 560 38.11 -14.13 22.56
N ILE A 561 36.94 -14.47 22.01
CA ILE A 561 36.72 -15.78 21.37
C ILE A 561 37.69 -15.96 20.21
N ARG A 562 37.81 -14.96 19.32
CA ARG A 562 38.71 -15.01 18.17
C ARG A 562 40.16 -15.26 18.61
N ARG A 563 40.65 -14.46 19.56
CA ARG A 563 42.00 -14.61 20.13
C ARG A 563 42.21 -15.98 20.78
N LEU A 564 41.25 -16.43 21.59
CA LEU A 564 41.34 -17.69 22.32
C LEU A 564 41.41 -18.88 21.36
N LEU A 565 40.61 -18.89 20.28
CA LEU A 565 40.68 -19.93 19.24
C LEU A 565 42.05 -19.95 18.54
N LEU A 566 42.64 -18.78 18.27
CA LEU A 566 43.99 -18.67 17.71
C LEU A 566 45.05 -19.21 18.67
N LEU A 567 45.03 -18.83 19.93
CA LEU A 567 45.99 -19.36 20.91
C LEU A 567 45.83 -20.86 21.13
N THR A 568 44.59 -21.35 21.13
CA THR A 568 44.27 -22.79 21.27
C THR A 568 44.91 -23.59 20.14
N LEU A 569 44.90 -23.05 18.92
CA LEU A 569 45.50 -23.69 17.76
C LEU A 569 47.02 -23.95 17.93
N PHE A 570 47.74 -23.01 18.56
CA PHE A 570 49.20 -23.10 18.77
C PHE A 570 49.61 -23.66 20.14
N GLY A 571 48.68 -23.76 21.10
CA GLY A 571 48.90 -24.37 22.41
C GLY A 571 48.42 -25.82 22.45
N PRO A 572 47.28 -26.12 23.10
CA PRO A 572 46.77 -27.48 23.27
C PRO A 572 46.31 -28.15 21.96
N GLY A 573 46.12 -27.37 20.89
CA GLY A 573 45.66 -27.83 19.58
C GLY A 573 44.13 -27.75 19.44
N LEU A 574 43.66 -26.96 18.48
CA LEU A 574 42.23 -26.85 18.16
C LEU A 574 41.81 -28.02 17.23
N PRO A 575 40.88 -28.91 17.61
CA PRO A 575 40.46 -30.03 16.75
C PRO A 575 39.74 -29.57 15.49
N ASP A 576 39.99 -30.23 14.35
CA ASP A 576 39.27 -29.96 13.10
C ASP A 576 37.93 -30.73 13.05
N ARG A 577 36.99 -30.36 13.94
CA ARG A 577 35.66 -30.97 14.08
C ARG A 577 34.55 -29.98 13.72
N ALA A 578 33.37 -30.50 13.37
CA ALA A 578 32.23 -29.71 12.88
C ALA A 578 31.87 -28.49 13.76
N VAL A 579 31.86 -28.64 15.08
CA VAL A 579 31.55 -27.55 16.03
C VAL A 579 32.52 -26.36 15.88
N TRP A 580 33.83 -26.64 15.82
CA TRP A 580 34.87 -25.61 15.69
C TRP A 580 34.94 -25.02 14.28
N GLN A 581 34.75 -25.85 13.25
CA GLN A 581 34.63 -25.39 11.87
C GLN A 581 33.48 -24.40 11.71
N THR A 582 32.34 -24.71 12.34
CA THR A 582 31.12 -23.90 12.28
C THR A 582 31.28 -22.56 13.00
N LEU A 583 31.88 -22.56 14.21
CA LEU A 583 32.15 -21.34 14.95
C LEU A 583 33.21 -20.46 14.26
N CYS A 584 34.35 -21.04 13.84
CA CYS A 584 35.40 -20.28 13.16
C CYS A 584 34.89 -19.67 11.84
N ALA A 585 34.09 -20.41 11.07
CA ALA A 585 33.49 -19.90 9.84
C ALA A 585 32.50 -18.76 10.12
N ALA A 586 31.64 -18.90 11.12
CA ALA A 586 30.70 -17.84 11.51
C ALA A 586 31.43 -16.58 11.99
N LEU A 587 32.51 -16.72 12.77
CA LEU A 587 33.36 -15.59 13.18
C LEU A 587 34.03 -14.93 11.97
N ALA A 588 34.50 -15.71 11.00
CA ALA A 588 35.10 -15.18 9.78
C ALA A 588 34.09 -14.44 8.91
N GLU A 589 32.86 -14.94 8.81
CA GLU A 589 31.74 -14.24 8.16
C GLU A 589 31.42 -12.91 8.87
N GLN A 590 31.34 -12.91 10.22
CA GLN A 590 31.11 -11.71 11.02
C GLN A 590 32.22 -10.67 10.85
N CYS A 591 33.49 -11.12 10.86
CA CYS A 591 34.63 -10.24 10.67
C CYS A 591 34.63 -9.65 9.25
N PHE A 592 34.31 -10.44 8.23
CA PHE A 592 34.19 -9.93 6.87
C PHE A 592 33.04 -8.92 6.72
N LEU A 593 31.88 -9.19 7.34
CA LEU A 593 30.71 -8.31 7.33
C LEU A 593 30.98 -6.94 7.98
N THR A 594 31.82 -6.92 9.01
CA THR A 594 32.21 -5.70 9.74
C THR A 594 33.55 -5.11 9.29
N GLU A 595 34.14 -5.68 8.22
CA GLU A 595 35.44 -5.26 7.67
C GLU A 595 36.57 -5.31 8.72
N TYR A 596 36.54 -6.35 9.54
CA TYR A 596 37.54 -6.65 10.56
C TYR A 596 37.62 -5.56 11.64
N VAL A 597 36.48 -5.02 12.04
CA VAL A 597 36.39 -3.93 13.04
C VAL A 597 36.94 -4.31 14.41
N LEU A 598 36.96 -5.61 14.74
CA LEU A 598 37.37 -6.12 16.04
C LEU A 598 38.86 -5.83 16.33
N PRO A 599 39.20 -5.34 17.54
CA PRO A 599 40.58 -5.07 17.91
C PRO A 599 41.44 -6.35 17.94
N GLU A 600 42.72 -6.19 17.62
CA GLU A 600 43.74 -7.24 17.64
C GLU A 600 44.80 -6.90 18.70
N SER A 601 45.18 -7.89 19.50
CA SER A 601 46.35 -7.81 20.39
C SER A 601 47.64 -7.94 19.59
N THR A 602 48.76 -7.50 20.18
CA THR A 602 50.07 -7.46 19.49
C THR A 602 50.63 -8.84 19.13
N CYS A 603 50.15 -9.93 19.75
CA CYS A 603 50.59 -11.28 19.47
C CYS A 603 49.84 -11.94 18.30
N GLU A 604 48.56 -11.61 18.07
CA GLU A 604 47.72 -12.28 17.06
C GLU A 604 48.30 -12.15 15.63
N PRO A 605 48.68 -10.96 15.14
CA PRO A 605 49.27 -10.82 13.80
C PRO A 605 50.58 -11.59 13.63
N GLN A 606 51.35 -11.79 14.70
CA GLN A 606 52.64 -12.51 14.66
C GLN A 606 52.44 -14.01 14.42
N MET A 607 51.24 -14.54 14.70
CA MET A 607 50.91 -15.96 14.57
C MET A 607 50.32 -16.30 13.20
N LEU A 608 49.74 -15.32 12.49
CA LEU A 608 49.09 -15.53 11.18
C LEU A 608 50.03 -16.08 10.09
N PRO A 609 51.32 -15.69 9.98
CA PRO A 609 52.22 -16.25 8.97
C PRO A 609 52.35 -17.78 9.04
N ALA A 610 52.27 -18.36 10.24
CA ALA A 610 52.31 -19.81 10.41
C ALA A 610 51.04 -20.50 9.89
N LEU A 611 49.86 -19.87 10.01
CA LEU A 611 48.61 -20.35 9.40
C LEU A 611 48.73 -20.33 7.87
N VAL A 612 49.16 -19.21 7.31
CA VAL A 612 49.33 -19.02 5.86
C VAL A 612 50.29 -20.05 5.30
N HIS A 613 51.43 -20.28 5.98
CA HIS A 613 52.40 -21.27 5.57
C HIS A 613 51.82 -22.69 5.60
N ALA A 614 51.10 -23.07 6.66
CA ALA A 614 50.48 -24.39 6.77
C ALA A 614 49.42 -24.64 5.68
N ILE A 615 48.61 -23.63 5.36
CA ILE A 615 47.60 -23.72 4.30
C ILE A 615 48.28 -23.83 2.93
N SER A 616 49.27 -22.97 2.66
CA SER A 616 50.00 -22.96 1.38
C SER A 616 50.72 -24.30 1.15
N ALA A 617 51.42 -24.82 2.17
CA ALA A 617 52.12 -26.10 2.08
C ALA A 617 51.16 -27.26 1.79
N ALA A 618 49.97 -27.28 2.39
CA ALA A 618 48.96 -28.29 2.11
C ALA A 618 48.48 -28.21 0.65
N ILE A 619 48.18 -27.00 0.16
CA ILE A 619 47.75 -26.76 -1.23
C ILE A 619 48.83 -27.17 -2.23
N ASP A 620 50.08 -26.79 -1.99
CA ASP A 620 51.23 -27.13 -2.86
C ASP A 620 51.46 -28.65 -2.93
N GLN A 621 51.18 -29.37 -1.85
CA GLN A 621 51.25 -30.83 -1.78
C GLN A 621 50.01 -31.52 -2.36
N GLY A 622 48.99 -30.75 -2.81
CA GLY A 622 47.72 -31.30 -3.29
C GLY A 622 46.86 -31.94 -2.20
N THR A 623 47.14 -31.63 -0.92
CA THR A 623 46.39 -32.13 0.24
C THR A 623 45.41 -31.09 0.76
N GLN A 624 44.27 -31.53 1.29
CA GLN A 624 43.25 -30.62 1.79
C GLN A 624 43.73 -29.91 3.08
N PRO A 625 43.77 -28.56 3.10
CA PRO A 625 44.04 -27.83 4.32
C PRO A 625 42.96 -28.09 5.38
N ARG A 626 43.36 -28.06 6.66
CA ARG A 626 42.41 -28.18 7.77
C ARG A 626 41.40 -27.04 7.74
N ALA A 627 40.11 -27.36 7.88
CA ALA A 627 39.02 -26.39 7.74
C ALA A 627 39.10 -25.27 8.80
N VAL A 628 39.44 -25.62 10.04
CA VAL A 628 39.64 -24.63 11.11
C VAL A 628 40.78 -23.63 10.82
N LEU A 629 41.84 -24.03 10.10
CA LEU A 629 42.94 -23.12 9.74
C LEU A 629 42.46 -22.08 8.72
N VAL A 630 41.77 -22.53 7.68
CA VAL A 630 41.24 -21.66 6.63
C VAL A 630 40.21 -20.70 7.21
N ALA A 631 39.28 -21.21 8.02
CA ALA A 631 38.25 -20.39 8.66
C ALA A 631 38.85 -19.34 9.60
N LEU A 632 39.80 -19.73 10.45
CA LEU A 632 40.39 -18.81 11.41
C LEU A 632 41.26 -17.74 10.73
N LEU A 633 42.00 -18.08 9.66
CA LEU A 633 42.67 -17.06 8.84
C LEU A 633 41.67 -16.07 8.26
N GLY A 634 40.52 -16.56 7.78
CA GLY A 634 39.41 -15.74 7.29
C GLY A 634 38.81 -14.78 8.31
N ALA A 635 38.99 -15.02 9.61
CA ALA A 635 38.56 -14.14 10.72
C ALA A 635 39.53 -12.99 11.03
N TYR A 636 40.72 -13.00 10.41
CA TYR A 636 41.69 -11.90 10.49
C TYR A 636 41.88 -11.17 9.16
N HIS A 637 41.87 -11.90 8.04
CA HIS A 637 42.04 -11.30 6.71
C HIS A 637 41.12 -11.97 5.67
N PRO A 638 40.63 -11.21 4.66
CA PRO A 638 39.79 -11.77 3.61
C PRO A 638 40.50 -12.87 2.82
N LEU A 639 39.84 -14.00 2.64
CA LEU A 639 40.44 -15.14 1.93
C LEU A 639 40.78 -14.84 0.46
N HIS A 640 40.02 -14.01 -0.25
CA HIS A 640 40.33 -13.65 -1.66
C HIS A 640 41.63 -12.88 -1.87
N GLN A 641 42.21 -12.28 -0.82
CA GLN A 641 43.45 -11.51 -0.94
C GLN A 641 44.70 -12.40 -1.08
N TRP A 642 44.56 -13.71 -0.84
CA TRP A 642 45.67 -14.65 -0.91
C TRP A 642 45.79 -15.26 -2.33
N PRO A 643 47.03 -15.41 -2.86
CA PRO A 643 47.23 -15.96 -4.22
C PRO A 643 46.68 -17.37 -4.44
N TRP A 644 46.56 -18.17 -3.39
CA TRP A 644 46.08 -19.55 -3.42
C TRP A 644 44.56 -19.67 -3.21
N SER A 645 43.83 -18.56 -3.09
CA SER A 645 42.39 -18.56 -2.80
C SER A 645 41.56 -19.37 -3.81
N ASP A 646 41.85 -19.25 -5.10
CA ASP A 646 41.19 -20.03 -6.15
C ASP A 646 41.44 -21.54 -6.06
N ALA A 647 42.61 -21.94 -5.52
CA ALA A 647 42.94 -23.35 -5.35
C ALA A 647 42.08 -24.05 -4.29
N LEU A 648 41.48 -23.29 -3.36
CA LEU A 648 40.56 -23.83 -2.35
C LEU A 648 39.32 -24.49 -2.97
N ASN A 649 38.90 -24.03 -4.16
CA ASN A 649 37.74 -24.55 -4.87
C ASN A 649 37.92 -25.99 -5.40
N ARG A 650 39.15 -26.53 -5.35
CA ARG A 650 39.46 -27.90 -5.79
C ARG A 650 39.20 -28.96 -4.72
N PHE A 651 38.98 -28.54 -3.47
CA PHE A 651 38.80 -29.44 -2.33
C PHE A 651 37.33 -29.56 -1.92
N THR A 652 37.03 -30.59 -1.12
CA THR A 652 35.68 -30.85 -0.62
C THR A 652 35.54 -30.30 0.80
N TRP A 653 34.61 -29.38 0.99
CA TRP A 653 34.47 -28.63 2.24
C TRP A 653 33.18 -28.96 2.99
N PRO A 654 33.16 -28.90 4.33
CA PRO A 654 31.92 -28.84 5.10
C PRO A 654 31.07 -27.62 4.70
N GLU A 655 29.76 -27.70 4.88
CA GLU A 655 28.81 -26.63 4.49
C GLU A 655 29.20 -25.26 5.04
N ALA A 656 29.63 -25.19 6.30
CA ALA A 656 30.07 -23.95 6.93
C ALA A 656 31.25 -23.29 6.19
N ILE A 657 32.17 -24.09 5.66
CA ILE A 657 33.33 -23.59 4.92
C ILE A 657 32.95 -23.25 3.48
N ILE A 658 32.06 -24.01 2.84
CA ILE A 658 31.53 -23.66 1.50
C ILE A 658 30.89 -22.26 1.53
N ARG A 659 30.07 -21.98 2.55
CA ARG A 659 29.44 -20.67 2.73
C ARG A 659 30.48 -19.57 2.94
N LEU A 660 31.48 -19.82 3.79
CA LEU A 660 32.58 -18.88 4.01
C LEU A 660 33.35 -18.57 2.72
N LEU A 661 33.74 -19.59 1.95
CA LEU A 661 34.45 -19.42 0.68
C LEU A 661 33.59 -18.72 -0.37
N THR A 662 32.28 -18.96 -0.36
CA THR A 662 31.34 -18.22 -1.19
C THR A 662 31.39 -16.73 -0.86
N ARG A 663 31.26 -16.38 0.43
CA ARG A 663 31.24 -15.01 0.92
C ARG A 663 32.56 -14.27 0.72
N GLN A 664 33.69 -14.91 1.02
CA GLN A 664 34.99 -14.25 1.05
C GLN A 664 35.81 -14.41 -0.24
N CYS A 665 35.48 -15.36 -1.13
CA CYS A 665 36.20 -15.60 -2.38
C CYS A 665 35.32 -15.43 -3.62
N LEU A 666 34.26 -16.24 -3.75
CA LEU A 666 33.45 -16.28 -4.98
C LEU A 666 32.68 -14.97 -5.23
N GLU A 667 32.06 -14.41 -4.20
CA GLU A 667 31.31 -13.16 -4.31
C GLU A 667 32.20 -11.96 -4.69
N PRO A 668 33.35 -11.70 -4.03
CA PRO A 668 34.29 -10.66 -4.45
C PRO A 668 34.83 -10.83 -5.88
N ALA A 669 35.10 -12.07 -6.29
CA ALA A 669 35.56 -12.35 -7.66
C ALA A 669 34.48 -12.04 -8.70
N ALA A 670 33.23 -12.42 -8.44
CA ALA A 670 32.10 -12.08 -9.30
C ALA A 670 31.87 -10.56 -9.36
N GLU A 671 31.95 -9.87 -8.21
CA GLU A 671 31.88 -8.40 -8.13
C GLU A 671 32.98 -7.73 -8.98
N ALA A 672 34.21 -8.25 -8.97
CA ALA A 672 35.30 -7.70 -9.80
C ALA A 672 35.01 -7.83 -11.31
N ILE A 673 34.44 -8.94 -11.75
CA ILE A 673 34.05 -9.16 -13.16
C ILE A 673 32.93 -8.20 -13.57
N ILE A 674 31.90 -8.05 -12.73
CA ILE A 674 30.80 -7.11 -12.98
C ILE A 674 31.32 -5.68 -13.03
N ALA A 675 32.17 -5.28 -12.07
CA ALA A 675 32.75 -3.94 -12.03
C ALA A 675 33.47 -3.58 -13.34
N ALA A 676 34.15 -4.54 -13.98
CA ALA A 676 34.85 -4.33 -15.24
C ALA A 676 33.91 -4.13 -16.45
N SER A 677 32.69 -4.67 -16.43
CA SER A 677 31.75 -4.63 -17.55
C SER A 677 30.65 -3.56 -17.42
N LEU A 678 30.49 -2.93 -16.25
CA LEU A 678 29.48 -1.90 -16.03
C LEU A 678 29.58 -0.73 -17.03
N PRO A 679 28.47 -0.26 -17.60
CA PRO A 679 28.46 0.90 -18.47
C PRO A 679 28.73 2.18 -17.67
N THR A 680 29.33 3.18 -18.33
CA THR A 680 29.54 4.53 -17.79
C THR A 680 28.69 5.50 -18.61
N LEU A 681 27.73 6.17 -17.97
CA LEU A 681 26.80 7.09 -18.64
C LEU A 681 27.36 8.52 -18.74
N THR A 682 28.15 8.94 -17.76
CA THR A 682 28.70 10.29 -17.71
C THR A 682 30.16 10.26 -17.26
N PRO A 683 30.96 11.28 -17.62
CA PRO A 683 32.25 11.49 -16.97
C PRO A 683 32.09 11.86 -15.49
N ILE A 684 33.17 11.70 -14.72
CA ILE A 684 33.26 12.13 -13.32
C ILE A 684 34.47 13.07 -13.20
N HIS A 685 34.21 14.37 -13.26
CA HIS A 685 35.26 15.41 -13.24
C HIS A 685 35.23 16.30 -12.01
N ASN A 686 34.09 16.37 -11.29
CA ASN A 686 33.98 17.20 -10.10
C ASN A 686 34.95 16.68 -9.01
N PRO A 687 35.80 17.54 -8.42
CA PRO A 687 36.79 17.10 -7.42
C PRO A 687 36.17 16.39 -6.22
N THR A 688 35.07 16.92 -5.68
CA THR A 688 34.34 16.31 -4.56
C THR A 688 33.75 14.97 -4.97
N SER A 689 33.19 14.84 -6.17
CA SER A 689 32.75 13.53 -6.69
C SER A 689 33.91 12.53 -6.79
N ILE A 690 35.12 12.97 -7.16
CA ILE A 690 36.32 12.11 -7.23
C ILE A 690 36.73 11.63 -5.82
N ASP A 691 36.73 12.52 -4.84
CA ASP A 691 37.11 12.20 -3.45
C ASP A 691 36.09 11.27 -2.79
N VAL A 692 34.79 11.56 -2.96
CA VAL A 692 33.69 10.70 -2.48
C VAL A 692 33.74 9.33 -3.16
N ARG A 693 33.96 9.28 -4.48
CA ARG A 693 34.15 8.02 -5.20
C ARG A 693 35.32 7.22 -4.63
N ALA A 694 36.46 7.86 -4.38
CA ALA A 694 37.65 7.17 -3.88
C ALA A 694 37.39 6.45 -2.55
N GLN A 695 36.61 7.06 -1.65
CA GLN A 695 36.19 6.42 -0.39
C GLN A 695 35.37 5.15 -0.63
N TYR A 696 34.37 5.18 -1.52
CA TYR A 696 33.50 4.01 -1.78
C TYR A 696 34.08 2.99 -2.77
N GLU A 697 35.11 3.34 -3.54
CA GLU A 697 35.90 2.39 -4.34
C GLU A 697 36.84 1.57 -3.46
N GLU A 698 37.35 2.16 -2.37
CA GLU A 698 38.12 1.43 -1.37
C GLU A 698 37.24 0.39 -0.67
N ASN A 699 36.03 0.78 -0.25
CA ASN A 699 35.10 -0.11 0.44
C ASN A 699 33.62 0.20 0.10
N PRO A 700 32.90 -0.69 -0.61
CA PRO A 700 31.49 -0.48 -0.91
C PRO A 700 30.61 -0.65 0.34
N TYR A 701 29.77 0.34 0.63
CA TYR A 701 28.88 0.41 1.80
C TYR A 701 27.48 0.95 1.40
N PRO A 702 26.39 0.50 2.05
CA PRO A 702 26.30 -0.59 3.04
C PRO A 702 26.25 -1.98 2.41
N ARG A 703 27.01 -2.96 2.92
CA ARG A 703 26.80 -4.36 2.55
C ARG A 703 25.59 -4.92 3.29
N TRP A 704 24.58 -5.37 2.56
CA TRP A 704 23.35 -5.94 3.10
C TRP A 704 23.14 -7.37 2.61
N LEU A 705 22.64 -8.25 3.49
CA LEU A 705 22.44 -9.68 3.20
C LEU A 705 20.98 -10.04 2.93
N SER A 706 20.05 -9.17 3.32
CA SER A 706 18.60 -9.30 3.15
C SER A 706 18.00 -7.92 2.86
N THR A 707 16.85 -7.87 2.18
CA THR A 707 16.14 -6.62 1.86
C THR A 707 14.72 -6.56 2.41
N GLY A 708 14.15 -7.67 2.88
CA GLY A 708 12.76 -7.74 3.35
C GLY A 708 11.77 -7.46 2.21
N VAL A 709 11.80 -8.30 1.16
CA VAL A 709 11.00 -8.09 -0.06
C VAL A 709 9.52 -8.30 0.22
N LEU A 710 8.67 -7.36 -0.22
CA LEU A 710 7.22 -7.49 -0.09
C LEU A 710 6.67 -8.61 -1.01
N PRO A 711 5.64 -9.35 -0.58
CA PRO A 711 5.12 -10.49 -1.35
C PRO A 711 4.39 -10.07 -2.64
N GLU A 712 3.80 -8.86 -2.68
CA GLU A 712 3.12 -8.35 -3.88
C GLU A 712 3.43 -6.87 -4.13
N PRO A 713 3.88 -6.50 -5.35
CA PRO A 713 4.10 -5.11 -5.72
C PRO A 713 2.79 -4.34 -5.86
N VAL A 714 2.81 -3.05 -5.55
CA VAL A 714 1.67 -2.13 -5.64
C VAL A 714 1.90 -1.04 -6.69
N SER A 715 0.84 -0.46 -7.25
CA SER A 715 0.98 0.70 -8.13
C SER A 715 1.50 1.92 -7.37
N LEU A 716 2.20 2.81 -8.06
CA LEU A 716 2.76 4.03 -7.46
C LEU A 716 1.69 4.90 -6.79
N ALA A 717 0.51 5.02 -7.43
CA ALA A 717 -0.61 5.76 -6.85
C ALA A 717 -1.09 5.13 -5.54
N ARG A 718 -1.22 3.80 -5.48
CA ARG A 718 -1.63 3.10 -4.25
C ARG A 718 -0.58 3.25 -3.15
N PHE A 719 0.71 3.15 -3.51
CA PHE A 719 1.81 3.34 -2.58
C PHE A 719 1.77 4.73 -1.92
N LEU A 720 1.70 5.79 -2.74
CA LEU A 720 1.67 7.17 -2.24
C LEU A 720 0.40 7.47 -1.44
N ARG A 721 -0.77 6.92 -1.81
CA ARG A 721 -2.01 7.06 -1.02
C ARG A 721 -1.90 6.39 0.35
N GLY A 722 -1.14 5.29 0.45
CA GLY A 722 -0.84 4.63 1.71
C GLY A 722 0.08 5.46 2.60
N LEU A 723 1.16 6.01 2.02
CA LEU A 723 2.09 6.89 2.75
C LEU A 723 1.47 8.21 3.17
N PHE A 724 0.64 8.81 2.32
CA PHE A 724 0.08 10.14 2.51
C PHE A 724 -1.45 10.15 2.32
N PRO A 725 -2.22 9.59 3.27
CA PRO A 725 -3.68 9.49 3.14
C PRO A 725 -4.40 10.83 3.03
N HIS A 726 -3.83 11.91 3.60
CA HIS A 726 -4.41 13.27 3.58
C HIS A 726 -4.50 13.86 2.19
N ILE A 727 -3.58 13.51 1.29
CA ILE A 727 -3.59 13.95 -0.11
C ILE A 727 -4.12 12.87 -1.07
N ALA A 728 -4.55 11.71 -0.57
CA ALA A 728 -4.98 10.58 -1.39
C ALA A 728 -5.98 10.93 -2.53
N PRO A 729 -6.97 11.82 -2.32
CA PRO A 729 -7.89 12.24 -3.39
C PRO A 729 -7.21 13.06 -4.50
N SER A 730 -6.09 13.73 -4.20
CA SER A 730 -5.35 14.60 -5.10
C SER A 730 -4.12 13.92 -5.75
N ILE A 731 -3.84 12.66 -5.40
CA ILE A 731 -2.76 11.88 -6.00
C ILE A 731 -3.21 11.43 -7.40
N PRO A 732 -2.54 11.91 -8.47
CA PRO A 732 -2.88 11.55 -9.82
C PRO A 732 -2.59 10.07 -10.07
N SER A 733 -3.23 9.49 -11.08
CA SER A 733 -3.00 8.09 -11.48
C SER A 733 -2.90 7.99 -13.00
N PRO A 734 -1.92 8.68 -13.63
CA PRO A 734 -1.76 8.61 -15.07
C PRO A 734 -1.38 7.18 -15.50
N PRO A 735 -1.67 6.78 -16.75
CA PRO A 735 -1.36 5.43 -17.22
C PRO A 735 0.10 4.99 -17.03
N GLY A 736 1.06 5.93 -17.09
CA GLY A 736 2.48 5.64 -16.88
C GLY A 736 2.83 5.13 -15.47
N TRP A 737 2.00 5.39 -14.46
CA TRP A 737 2.25 4.96 -13.08
C TRP A 737 1.92 3.48 -12.81
N GLU A 738 1.32 2.79 -13.79
CA GLU A 738 1.20 1.32 -13.77
C GLU A 738 2.51 0.63 -14.18
N SER A 739 3.47 1.35 -14.77
CA SER A 739 4.80 0.84 -15.14
C SER A 739 5.84 1.98 -15.07
N PRO A 740 6.11 2.51 -13.86
CA PRO A 740 6.86 3.75 -13.71
C PRO A 740 8.32 3.60 -14.12
N ASP A 741 8.87 4.63 -14.77
CA ASP A 741 10.30 4.81 -14.93
C ASP A 741 10.90 5.37 -13.64
N VAL A 742 11.82 4.62 -13.04
CA VAL A 742 12.43 4.94 -11.76
C VAL A 742 13.92 5.21 -11.94
N LEU A 743 14.39 6.34 -11.42
CA LEU A 743 15.82 6.63 -11.27
C LEU A 743 16.20 6.53 -9.80
N ILE A 744 17.20 5.70 -9.48
CA ILE A 744 17.89 5.73 -8.20
C ILE A 744 19.22 6.46 -8.41
N ALA A 745 19.25 7.72 -8.02
CA ALA A 745 20.42 8.57 -8.10
C ALA A 745 21.29 8.38 -6.86
N GLY A 746 22.50 7.86 -7.04
CA GLY A 746 23.41 7.43 -5.97
C GLY A 746 22.85 6.22 -5.23
N CYS A 747 22.71 5.10 -5.94
CA CYS A 747 22.11 3.90 -5.40
C CYS A 747 22.99 3.17 -4.38
N GLY A 748 24.25 3.57 -4.20
CA GLY A 748 25.23 2.87 -3.38
C GLY A 748 25.29 1.39 -3.76
N THR A 749 25.08 0.53 -2.77
CA THR A 749 25.04 -0.93 -2.92
C THR A 749 23.67 -1.48 -3.32
N GLY A 750 22.75 -0.64 -3.80
CA GLY A 750 21.55 -1.03 -4.56
C GLY A 750 20.32 -1.40 -3.74
N ARG A 751 20.29 -1.14 -2.43
CA ARG A 751 19.16 -1.51 -1.56
C ARG A 751 17.86 -0.83 -2.00
N GLU A 752 17.89 0.46 -2.28
CA GLU A 752 16.75 1.25 -2.77
C GLU A 752 16.32 0.84 -4.18
N ALA A 753 17.26 0.37 -5.00
CA ALA A 753 16.97 -0.14 -6.34
C ALA A 753 16.18 -1.45 -6.28
N VAL A 754 16.64 -2.40 -5.44
CA VAL A 754 15.93 -3.66 -5.17
C VAL A 754 14.56 -3.40 -4.56
N TRP A 755 14.47 -2.50 -3.59
CA TRP A 755 13.19 -2.10 -2.99
C TRP A 755 12.23 -1.56 -4.04
N SER A 756 12.70 -0.66 -4.93
CA SER A 756 11.85 -0.06 -5.96
C SER A 756 11.36 -1.10 -6.97
N ALA A 757 12.25 -1.99 -7.42
CA ALA A 757 11.93 -3.06 -8.36
C ALA A 757 10.93 -4.09 -7.81
N THR A 758 10.92 -4.29 -6.50
CA THR A 758 10.05 -5.29 -5.84
C THR A 758 8.77 -4.71 -5.26
N THR A 759 8.75 -3.41 -4.93
CA THR A 759 7.60 -2.74 -4.32
C THR A 759 6.69 -2.10 -5.37
N LEU A 760 7.25 -1.53 -6.43
CA LEU A 760 6.50 -0.82 -7.45
C LEU A 760 6.18 -1.74 -8.64
N LYS A 761 4.90 -1.86 -8.93
CA LYS A 761 4.39 -2.72 -10.01
C LYS A 761 4.99 -2.33 -11.36
N HIS A 762 5.60 -3.31 -12.04
CA HIS A 762 6.23 -3.18 -13.37
C HIS A 762 7.23 -2.00 -13.50
N ALA A 763 7.93 -1.66 -12.42
CA ALA A 763 8.90 -0.56 -12.44
C ALA A 763 10.09 -0.85 -13.36
N ARG A 764 10.51 0.13 -14.15
CA ARG A 764 11.74 0.11 -14.95
C ARG A 764 12.80 0.93 -14.23
N VAL A 765 13.70 0.24 -13.55
CA VAL A 765 14.67 0.87 -12.64
C VAL A 765 16.02 1.07 -13.34
N LEU A 766 16.45 2.34 -13.42
CA LEU A 766 17.84 2.71 -13.66
C LEU A 766 18.47 3.14 -12.34
N ALA A 767 19.53 2.48 -11.92
CA ALA A 767 20.27 2.78 -10.70
C ALA A 767 21.70 3.21 -11.06
N VAL A 768 22.10 4.38 -10.57
CA VAL A 768 23.40 4.97 -10.88
C VAL A 768 24.17 5.33 -9.62
N ASP A 769 25.49 5.22 -9.68
CA ASP A 769 26.40 5.61 -8.59
C ASP A 769 27.76 6.02 -9.15
N LEU A 770 28.58 6.68 -8.31
CA LEU A 770 29.95 7.04 -8.63
C LEU A 770 30.89 5.82 -8.57
N SER A 771 30.65 4.90 -7.62
CA SER A 771 31.52 3.75 -7.33
C SER A 771 31.12 2.51 -8.14
N ARG A 772 32.06 1.99 -8.94
CA ARG A 772 31.87 0.73 -9.67
C ARG A 772 31.83 -0.46 -8.71
N ARG A 773 32.53 -0.38 -7.58
CA ARG A 773 32.52 -1.43 -6.54
C ARG A 773 31.15 -1.54 -5.88
N SER A 774 30.54 -0.41 -5.53
CA SER A 774 29.17 -0.39 -4.96
C SER A 774 28.14 -0.92 -5.96
N LEU A 775 28.22 -0.47 -7.23
CA LEU A 775 27.35 -0.95 -8.30
C LEU A 775 27.53 -2.45 -8.59
N ALA A 776 28.76 -2.96 -8.54
CA ALA A 776 29.01 -4.38 -8.77
C ALA A 776 28.39 -5.26 -7.69
N TYR A 777 28.47 -4.82 -6.43
CA TYR A 777 27.75 -5.46 -5.33
C TYR A 777 26.24 -5.44 -5.57
N ALA A 778 25.69 -4.26 -5.89
CA ALA A 778 24.27 -4.06 -6.16
C ALA A 778 23.75 -4.98 -7.29
N ALA A 779 24.48 -5.04 -8.40
CA ALA A 779 24.15 -5.86 -9.55
C ALA A 779 24.19 -7.35 -9.22
N ARG A 780 25.22 -7.82 -8.50
CA ARG A 780 25.32 -9.22 -8.05
C ARG A 780 24.14 -9.60 -7.16
N GLN A 781 23.82 -8.77 -6.17
CA GLN A 781 22.68 -9.02 -5.26
C GLN A 781 21.36 -9.05 -6.04
N SER A 782 21.15 -8.12 -6.97
CA SER A 782 19.94 -8.06 -7.79
C SER A 782 19.79 -9.30 -8.67
N GLN A 783 20.89 -9.80 -9.26
CA GLN A 783 20.91 -11.05 -10.02
C GLN A 783 20.58 -12.28 -9.16
N GLN A 784 21.08 -12.34 -7.93
CA GLN A 784 20.75 -13.42 -6.98
C GLN A 784 19.25 -13.44 -6.62
N LEU A 785 18.61 -12.27 -6.62
CA LEU A 785 17.16 -12.12 -6.40
C LEU A 785 16.32 -12.31 -7.67
N GLY A 786 16.95 -12.54 -8.83
CA GLY A 786 16.26 -12.68 -10.12
C GLY A 786 15.63 -11.38 -10.63
N LEU A 787 16.12 -10.22 -10.18
CA LEU A 787 15.59 -8.90 -10.54
C LEU A 787 16.32 -8.33 -11.76
N SER A 788 15.56 -7.66 -12.63
CA SER A 788 16.09 -6.92 -13.78
C SER A 788 16.16 -5.43 -13.45
N ILE A 789 17.38 -4.95 -13.20
CA ILE A 789 17.68 -3.54 -12.88
C ILE A 789 18.86 -3.11 -13.74
N ASP A 790 18.77 -1.94 -14.36
CA ASP A 790 19.88 -1.36 -15.13
C ASP A 790 20.82 -0.62 -14.18
N PHE A 791 22.07 -1.07 -14.07
CA PHE A 791 23.11 -0.43 -13.27
C PHE A 791 24.12 0.28 -14.17
N ALA A 792 24.49 1.52 -13.82
CA ALA A 792 25.51 2.24 -14.57
C ALA A 792 26.28 3.25 -13.71
N GLN A 793 27.55 3.47 -14.05
CA GLN A 793 28.36 4.50 -13.40
C GLN A 793 27.99 5.88 -13.95
N ALA A 794 27.68 6.83 -13.06
CA ALA A 794 27.40 8.21 -13.44
C ALA A 794 27.65 9.20 -12.29
N ASP A 795 27.96 10.44 -12.65
CA ASP A 795 27.90 11.60 -11.78
C ASP A 795 26.53 12.27 -11.92
N LEU A 796 25.85 12.45 -10.79
CA LEU A 796 24.53 13.07 -10.71
C LEU A 796 24.48 14.45 -11.39
N LEU A 797 25.55 15.24 -11.26
CA LEU A 797 25.62 16.60 -11.81
C LEU A 797 25.58 16.63 -13.34
N GLU A 798 25.99 15.55 -13.99
CA GLU A 798 26.11 15.43 -15.45
C GLU A 798 24.92 14.70 -16.09
N LEU A 799 23.99 14.15 -15.29
CA LEU A 799 22.84 13.38 -15.80
C LEU A 799 21.83 14.24 -16.57
N GLY A 800 21.77 15.55 -16.31
CA GLY A 800 20.77 16.46 -16.89
C GLY A 800 20.80 16.57 -18.43
N GLY A 801 21.89 16.15 -19.08
CA GLY A 801 22.03 16.15 -20.54
C GLY A 801 21.34 15.00 -21.28
N GLN A 802 20.68 14.07 -20.56
CA GLN A 802 20.00 12.93 -21.19
C GLN A 802 18.55 13.26 -21.59
N ASP A 803 18.06 12.71 -22.70
CA ASP A 803 16.65 12.84 -23.14
C ASP A 803 15.66 12.02 -22.30
N ARG A 804 16.16 11.15 -21.41
CA ARG A 804 15.31 10.32 -20.54
C ARG A 804 14.72 11.15 -19.39
N ARG A 805 13.46 10.90 -19.07
CA ARG A 805 12.72 11.48 -17.93
C ARG A 805 12.06 10.39 -17.11
N PHE A 806 11.88 10.63 -15.82
CA PHE A 806 11.44 9.63 -14.84
C PHE A 806 10.15 10.05 -14.13
N ASP A 807 9.34 9.05 -13.77
CA ASP A 807 8.14 9.25 -12.95
C ASP A 807 8.50 9.32 -11.46
N VAL A 808 9.52 8.56 -11.06
CA VAL A 808 10.02 8.47 -9.68
C VAL A 808 11.53 8.68 -9.68
N ILE A 809 12.00 9.55 -8.78
CA ILE A 809 13.43 9.72 -8.51
C ILE A 809 13.68 9.47 -7.02
N HIS A 810 14.62 8.59 -6.70
CA HIS A 810 15.13 8.44 -5.33
C HIS A 810 16.54 8.98 -5.26
N SER A 811 16.80 9.84 -4.28
CA SER A 811 18.12 10.38 -3.97
C SER A 811 18.27 10.49 -2.45
N VAL A 812 18.51 9.34 -1.82
CA VAL A 812 18.68 9.18 -0.38
C VAL A 812 20.16 8.93 -0.13
N GLY A 813 20.85 9.78 0.66
CA GLY A 813 22.28 9.54 0.92
C GLY A 813 23.25 10.27 -0.01
N VAL A 814 22.81 11.22 -0.85
CA VAL A 814 23.66 11.77 -1.92
C VAL A 814 23.89 13.27 -1.78
N LEU A 815 22.81 14.05 -1.75
CA LEU A 815 22.88 15.51 -1.85
C LEU A 815 23.72 16.14 -0.74
N HIS A 816 23.78 15.52 0.43
CA HIS A 816 24.56 16.02 1.57
C HIS A 816 26.07 15.73 1.48
N HIS A 817 26.53 14.95 0.49
CA HIS A 817 27.95 14.75 0.21
C HIS A 817 28.49 15.66 -0.90
N MET A 818 27.65 16.56 -1.42
CA MET A 818 28.02 17.46 -2.52
C MET A 818 28.58 18.80 -2.01
N ASP A 819 29.24 19.55 -2.88
CA ASP A 819 29.63 20.92 -2.58
C ASP A 819 28.45 21.88 -2.60
N ASP A 820 27.62 21.78 -3.64
CA ASP A 820 26.37 22.52 -3.80
C ASP A 820 25.19 21.51 -3.91
N PRO A 821 24.53 21.18 -2.79
CA PRO A 821 23.34 20.32 -2.80
C PRO A 821 22.20 20.85 -3.68
N MET A 822 22.10 22.18 -3.88
CA MET A 822 21.09 22.78 -4.73
C MET A 822 21.37 22.50 -6.21
N ALA A 823 22.64 22.45 -6.64
CA ALA A 823 22.99 22.02 -7.99
C ALA A 823 22.56 20.58 -8.27
N GLY A 824 22.80 19.66 -7.33
CA GLY A 824 22.32 18.28 -7.42
C GLY A 824 20.78 18.20 -7.49
N LEU A 825 20.08 18.95 -6.63
CA LEU A 825 18.62 18.97 -6.63
C LEU A 825 18.03 19.57 -7.92
N ARG A 826 18.68 20.58 -8.52
CA ARG A 826 18.31 21.11 -9.86
C ARG A 826 18.47 20.06 -10.95
N ALA A 827 19.59 19.31 -10.95
CA ALA A 827 19.83 18.25 -11.91
C ALA A 827 18.74 17.17 -11.82
N LEU A 828 18.36 16.76 -10.60
CA LEU A 828 17.27 15.82 -10.37
C LEU A 828 15.91 16.37 -10.82
N ARG A 829 15.61 17.63 -10.48
CA ARG A 829 14.34 18.28 -10.90
C ARG A 829 14.18 18.32 -12.41
N ALA A 830 15.26 18.50 -13.16
CA ALA A 830 15.26 18.53 -14.63
C ALA A 830 14.95 17.15 -15.26
N LEU A 831 15.24 16.06 -14.55
CA LEU A 831 14.98 14.68 -14.98
C LEU A 831 13.56 14.20 -14.64
N LEU A 832 12.86 14.92 -13.76
CA LEU A 832 11.53 14.56 -13.27
C LEU A 832 10.44 15.00 -14.26
N ARG A 833 9.50 14.08 -14.59
CA ARG A 833 8.32 14.40 -15.41
C ARG A 833 7.37 15.37 -14.68
N PRO A 834 6.47 16.06 -15.42
CA PRO A 834 5.34 16.77 -14.80
C PRO A 834 4.56 15.81 -13.88
N HIS A 835 4.22 16.27 -12.68
CA HIS A 835 3.61 15.47 -11.61
C HIS A 835 4.44 14.27 -11.10
N GLY A 836 5.66 14.09 -11.59
CA GLY A 836 6.60 13.08 -11.06
C GLY A 836 6.90 13.34 -9.59
N VAL A 837 7.27 12.27 -8.90
CA VAL A 837 7.56 12.30 -7.46
C VAL A 837 9.01 11.99 -7.17
N MET A 838 9.55 12.56 -6.10
CA MET A 838 10.94 12.39 -5.72
C MET A 838 11.08 12.20 -4.21
N GLU A 839 11.80 11.14 -3.84
CA GLU A 839 12.23 10.86 -2.47
C GLU A 839 13.64 11.41 -2.24
N LEU A 840 13.79 12.22 -1.19
CA LEU A 840 15.06 12.85 -0.81
C LEU A 840 15.48 12.44 0.60
N GLY A 841 16.78 12.17 0.77
CA GLY A 841 17.40 11.85 2.06
C GLY A 841 18.52 12.82 2.43
N LEU A 842 18.35 13.57 3.53
CA LEU A 842 19.31 14.58 3.99
C LEU A 842 19.53 14.50 5.51
N TYR A 843 20.76 14.67 5.98
CA TYR A 843 21.03 14.66 7.42
C TYR A 843 20.65 15.98 8.08
N SER A 844 19.95 15.87 9.22
CA SER A 844 19.57 17.00 10.07
C SER A 844 20.78 17.61 10.78
N ALA A 845 20.91 18.93 10.73
CA ALA A 845 21.89 19.67 11.52
C ALA A 845 21.68 19.51 13.03
N THR A 846 20.42 19.42 13.46
CA THR A 846 20.08 19.27 14.88
C THR A 846 20.35 17.84 15.37
N ALA A 847 19.95 16.83 14.61
CA ALA A 847 20.14 15.44 15.01
C ALA A 847 21.60 14.96 14.92
N ARG A 848 22.44 15.63 14.12
CA ARG A 848 23.87 15.32 13.97
C ARG A 848 24.77 15.88 15.08
N ARG A 849 24.22 16.56 16.11
CA ARG A 849 25.00 17.10 17.25
C ARG A 849 25.93 16.08 17.94
N PRO A 850 25.55 14.81 18.17
CA PRO A 850 26.47 13.81 18.74
C PRO A 850 27.67 13.50 17.83
N ILE A 851 27.44 13.43 16.52
CA ILE A 851 28.50 13.20 15.51
C ILE A 851 29.46 14.40 15.52
N LEU A 852 28.93 15.62 15.52
CA LEU A 852 29.73 16.85 15.59
C LEU A 852 30.56 16.93 16.89
N ALA A 853 30.00 16.51 18.03
CA ALA A 853 30.74 16.46 19.28
C ALA A 853 31.96 15.54 19.20
N VAL A 854 31.83 14.38 18.55
CA VAL A 854 32.96 13.48 18.27
C VAL A 854 33.96 14.12 17.30
N ARG A 855 33.49 14.69 16.18
CA ARG A 855 34.39 15.34 15.20
C ARG A 855 35.19 16.49 15.82
N ASN A 856 34.56 17.29 16.69
CA ASN A 856 35.23 18.37 17.41
C ASN A 856 36.26 17.86 18.43
N LEU A 857 35.99 16.73 19.10
CA LEU A 857 36.96 16.06 19.98
C LEU A 857 38.24 15.67 19.21
N LEU A 858 38.09 15.30 17.93
CA LEU A 858 39.18 14.85 17.07
C LEU A 858 39.84 15.99 16.29
N ALA A 859 39.31 17.21 16.34
CA ALA A 859 39.85 18.35 15.62
C ALA A 859 41.28 18.65 16.12
N GLY A 860 42.28 18.31 15.31
CA GLY A 860 43.71 18.42 15.65
C GLY A 860 44.38 17.12 16.11
N SER A 861 43.67 15.99 16.06
CA SER A 861 44.29 14.66 16.25
C SER A 861 44.87 14.13 14.94
N ASP A 862 46.02 13.45 15.01
CA ASP A 862 46.67 12.80 13.85
C ASP A 862 46.03 11.43 13.51
N LEU A 863 44.73 11.24 13.80
CA LEU A 863 44.05 9.98 13.51
C LEU A 863 43.69 9.88 12.02
N PRO A 864 44.29 8.94 11.27
CA PRO A 864 43.98 8.78 9.85
C PRO A 864 42.61 8.09 9.67
N SER A 865 41.96 8.30 8.52
CA SER A 865 40.71 7.60 8.13
C SER A 865 40.96 6.16 7.64
N THR A 866 41.98 5.48 8.17
CA THR A 866 42.32 4.09 7.86
C THR A 866 41.60 3.14 8.83
N PRO A 867 41.52 1.82 8.53
CA PRO A 867 40.91 0.85 9.44
C PRO A 867 41.47 0.92 10.87
N ASP A 868 42.80 1.04 11.03
CA ASP A 868 43.43 1.17 12.35
C ASP A 868 43.07 2.48 13.06
N GLY A 869 42.99 3.59 12.32
CA GLY A 869 42.52 4.86 12.87
C GLY A 869 41.07 4.77 13.35
N ILE A 870 40.21 4.11 12.59
CA ILE A 870 38.80 3.89 12.95
C ILE A 870 38.69 3.00 14.20
N ARG A 871 39.45 1.91 14.29
CA ARG A 871 39.48 1.07 15.51
C ARG A 871 39.89 1.88 16.74
N ARG A 872 40.94 2.72 16.63
CA ARG A 872 41.39 3.60 17.71
C ARG A 872 40.33 4.65 18.10
N LEU A 873 39.70 5.27 17.11
CA LEU A 873 38.61 6.22 17.31
C LEU A 873 37.46 5.58 18.10
N ARG A 874 37.04 4.37 17.73
CA ARG A 874 35.98 3.63 18.43
C ARG A 874 36.34 3.38 19.89
N GLN A 875 37.58 3.02 20.18
CA GLN A 875 38.05 2.85 21.56
C GLN A 875 38.01 4.15 22.37
N ILE A 876 38.39 5.28 21.76
CA ILE A 876 38.25 6.60 22.39
C ILE A 876 36.79 6.86 22.76
N ILE A 877 35.86 6.64 21.82
CA ILE A 877 34.42 6.88 22.05
C ILE A 877 33.84 5.95 23.12
N LEU A 878 34.22 4.67 23.11
CA LEU A 878 33.81 3.69 24.13
C LEU A 878 34.31 4.06 25.54
N SER A 879 35.43 4.78 25.63
CA SER A 879 36.01 5.26 26.89
C SER A 879 35.44 6.60 27.40
N LEU A 880 34.62 7.29 26.60
CA LEU A 880 34.02 8.56 27.01
C LEU A 880 33.08 8.37 28.21
N PRO A 881 32.98 9.36 29.12
CA PRO A 881 31.98 9.39 30.19
C PRO A 881 30.55 9.17 29.69
N ASP A 882 29.70 8.54 30.50
CA ASP A 882 28.32 8.20 30.13
C ASP A 882 27.45 9.42 29.73
N ASP A 883 27.77 10.60 30.29
CA ASP A 883 27.10 11.87 30.04
C ASP A 883 27.71 12.67 28.86
N HIS A 884 28.81 12.22 28.27
CA HIS A 884 29.44 12.92 27.15
C HIS A 884 28.56 12.83 25.88
N PRO A 885 28.25 13.95 25.19
CA PRO A 885 27.31 13.96 24.07
C PRO A 885 27.72 13.05 22.90
N GLY A 886 29.03 12.92 22.65
CA GLY A 886 29.58 12.04 21.61
C GLY A 886 29.37 10.54 21.87
N ARG A 887 29.05 10.12 23.11
CA ARG A 887 28.83 8.71 23.43
C ARG A 887 27.54 8.16 22.83
N ALA A 888 26.57 9.03 22.52
CA ALA A 888 25.32 8.63 21.86
C ALA A 888 25.54 7.95 20.49
N VAL A 889 26.69 8.20 19.85
CA VAL A 889 27.09 7.56 18.58
C VAL A 889 27.15 6.04 18.68
N ILE A 890 27.44 5.48 19.87
CA ILE A 890 27.49 4.03 20.10
C ILE A 890 26.13 3.37 19.80
N ARG A 891 25.02 4.11 19.88
CA ARG A 891 23.68 3.58 19.55
C ARG A 891 23.45 3.42 18.04
N SER A 892 24.30 4.00 17.21
CA SER A 892 24.21 3.84 15.75
C SER A 892 24.75 2.47 15.35
N PRO A 893 24.01 1.68 14.55
CA PRO A 893 24.53 0.45 13.94
C PRO A 893 25.82 0.70 13.13
N ASP A 894 25.95 1.87 12.51
CA ASP A 894 27.13 2.25 11.73
C ASP A 894 28.40 2.36 12.57
N PHE A 895 28.30 2.44 13.90
CA PHE A 895 29.47 2.43 14.77
C PHE A 895 30.21 1.09 14.76
N TYR A 896 29.60 0.00 14.30
CA TYR A 896 30.09 -1.38 14.47
C TYR A 896 30.68 -2.01 13.19
N GLY A 897 31.04 -1.21 12.20
CA GLY A 897 31.84 -1.65 11.04
C GLY A 897 32.85 -0.57 10.64
N ILE A 898 33.88 -0.92 9.87
CA ILE A 898 34.92 0.06 9.48
C ILE A 898 34.35 1.14 8.55
N SER A 899 33.81 0.77 7.39
CA SER A 899 33.26 1.71 6.42
C SER A 899 32.00 2.43 6.89
N PRO A 900 31.02 1.78 7.54
CA PRO A 900 29.90 2.48 8.18
C PRO A 900 30.38 3.53 9.20
N CYS A 901 31.38 3.21 10.03
CA CYS A 901 31.87 4.13 11.05
C CYS A 901 32.68 5.28 10.44
N ARG A 902 33.44 5.00 9.37
CA ARG A 902 34.09 6.03 8.55
C ARG A 902 33.07 7.00 7.97
N ASP A 903 32.00 6.47 7.38
CA ASP A 903 30.91 7.27 6.80
C ASP A 903 30.23 8.14 7.87
N LEU A 904 29.98 7.57 9.05
CA LEU A 904 29.38 8.28 10.17
C LEU A 904 30.26 9.41 10.71
N LEU A 905 31.56 9.15 10.94
CA LEU A 905 32.41 10.02 11.77
C LEU A 905 33.53 10.73 11.01
N MET A 906 34.00 10.17 9.90
CA MET A 906 35.19 10.60 9.16
C MET A 906 34.92 10.78 7.65
N HIS A 907 33.66 11.03 7.26
CA HIS A 907 33.32 11.24 5.85
C HIS A 907 34.06 12.44 5.27
N VAL A 908 34.60 12.31 4.05
CA VAL A 908 35.37 13.36 3.36
C VAL A 908 34.56 14.66 3.17
N ARG A 909 33.25 14.53 3.00
CA ARG A 909 32.31 15.65 2.80
C ARG A 909 30.93 15.33 3.36
N GLU A 910 30.48 15.99 4.41
CA GLU A 910 29.10 15.84 4.91
C GLU A 910 28.56 17.23 5.26
N LEU A 911 27.47 17.62 4.60
CA LEU A 911 26.70 18.81 4.88
C LEU A 911 25.45 18.45 5.68
N HIS A 912 25.01 19.37 6.53
CA HIS A 912 23.80 19.18 7.31
C HIS A 912 22.72 20.14 6.85
N ALA A 913 21.56 19.59 6.49
CA ALA A 913 20.41 20.38 6.08
C ALA A 913 19.67 20.91 7.32
N THR A 914 19.04 22.06 7.14
CA THR A 914 18.03 22.58 8.07
C THR A 914 16.68 22.57 7.37
N LEU A 915 15.59 22.39 8.12
CA LEU A 915 14.24 22.43 7.55
C LEU A 915 13.91 23.78 6.87
N PRO A 916 14.38 24.95 7.37
CA PRO A 916 14.26 26.22 6.64
C PRO A 916 14.98 26.24 5.30
N TRP A 917 16.19 25.67 5.21
CA TRP A 917 16.89 25.55 3.93
C TRP A 917 16.12 24.65 2.96
N LEU A 918 15.58 23.53 3.45
CA LEU A 918 14.80 22.60 2.65
C LEU A 918 13.52 23.27 2.11
N ASP A 919 12.78 23.99 2.95
CA ASP A 919 11.60 24.76 2.54
C ASP A 919 11.93 25.77 1.43
N HIS A 920 13.04 26.50 1.56
CA HIS A 920 13.52 27.39 0.51
C HIS A 920 13.86 26.66 -0.79
N ALA A 921 14.55 25.52 -0.70
CA ALA A 921 14.95 24.73 -1.84
C ALA A 921 13.76 24.16 -2.63
N LEU A 922 12.76 23.62 -1.92
CA LEU A 922 11.55 23.08 -2.55
C LEU A 922 10.76 24.18 -3.26
N LYS A 923 10.60 25.35 -2.63
CA LYS A 923 9.94 26.52 -3.25
C LYS A 923 10.68 27.02 -4.49
N ALA A 924 12.01 27.08 -4.45
CA ALA A 924 12.82 27.56 -5.57
C ALA A 924 12.75 26.65 -6.82
N LEU A 925 12.41 25.37 -6.63
CA LEU A 925 12.36 24.36 -7.69
C LEU A 925 10.93 23.92 -8.05
N ASP A 926 9.94 24.64 -7.52
CA ASP A 926 8.51 24.37 -7.68
C ASP A 926 8.15 22.91 -7.34
N LEU A 927 8.68 22.45 -6.21
CA LEU A 927 8.41 21.14 -5.63
C LEU A 927 7.45 21.29 -4.44
N GLU A 928 6.39 20.50 -4.48
CA GLU A 928 5.44 20.39 -3.37
C GLU A 928 5.93 19.33 -2.38
N PHE A 929 5.95 19.67 -1.10
CA PHE A 929 6.24 18.72 -0.02
C PHE A 929 4.99 17.88 0.31
N LEU A 930 5.10 16.56 0.17
CA LEU A 930 3.99 15.63 0.44
C LEU A 930 3.97 15.17 1.91
N GLY A 931 5.16 15.03 2.51
CA GLY A 931 5.36 14.57 3.88
C GLY A 931 6.68 13.83 4.07
N PHE A 932 7.00 13.51 5.32
CA PHE A 932 8.11 12.62 5.68
C PHE A 932 7.67 11.15 5.67
N ARG A 933 8.56 10.27 5.21
CA ARG A 933 8.50 8.84 5.53
C ARG A 933 9.03 8.66 6.94
N LEU A 934 8.15 8.29 7.88
CA LEU A 934 8.49 8.12 9.28
C LEU A 934 8.82 6.66 9.59
N ASN A 935 9.99 6.41 10.15
CA ASN A 935 10.38 5.07 10.63
C ASN A 935 9.65 4.68 11.92
N ASP A 936 9.23 5.68 12.72
CA ASP A 936 8.46 5.48 13.93
C ASP A 936 7.09 6.18 13.83
N PRO A 937 5.98 5.42 13.75
CA PRO A 937 4.62 5.99 13.77
C PRO A 937 4.34 6.90 14.98
N ALA A 938 5.06 6.70 16.09
CA ALA A 938 4.96 7.55 17.28
C ALA A 938 5.26 9.02 17.00
N VAL A 939 6.18 9.30 16.06
CA VAL A 939 6.57 10.66 15.67
C VAL A 939 5.40 11.40 15.01
N GLY A 940 4.65 10.73 14.13
CA GLY A 940 3.47 11.31 13.50
C GLY A 940 2.37 11.60 14.52
N SER A 941 2.21 10.72 15.50
CA SER A 941 1.29 10.93 16.63
C SER A 941 1.72 12.10 17.51
N LEU A 942 3.02 12.23 17.79
CA LEU A 942 3.59 13.36 18.53
C LEU A 942 3.35 14.68 17.80
N TYR A 943 3.61 14.73 16.49
CA TYR A 943 3.36 15.91 15.66
C TYR A 943 1.90 16.35 15.74
N ARG A 944 0.94 15.44 15.50
CA ARG A 944 -0.49 15.80 15.48
C ARG A 944 -1.02 16.24 16.84
N ARG A 945 -0.47 15.72 17.95
CA ARG A 945 -0.78 16.23 19.29
C ARG A 945 -0.25 17.64 19.50
N ARG A 946 0.95 17.93 18.97
CA ARG A 946 1.61 19.23 19.12
C ARG A 946 1.01 20.31 18.23
N PHE A 947 0.49 19.93 17.07
CA PHE A 947 -0.09 20.81 16.04
C PHE A 947 -1.44 20.28 15.55
N PRO A 948 -2.52 20.41 16.35
CA PRO A 948 -3.84 19.91 15.99
C PRO A 948 -4.43 20.59 14.74
N ASP A 949 -4.00 21.83 14.45
CA ASP A 949 -4.44 22.62 13.29
C ASP A 949 -3.76 22.20 11.97
N ASP A 950 -2.73 21.35 12.03
CA ASP A 950 -2.08 20.74 10.86
C ASP A 950 -2.03 19.20 10.99
N PRO A 951 -3.18 18.52 10.92
CA PRO A 951 -3.23 17.05 11.01
C PRO A 951 -2.56 16.37 9.80
N SER A 952 -2.35 17.12 8.71
CA SER A 952 -1.74 16.66 7.46
C SER A 952 -0.22 16.50 7.55
N MET A 953 0.41 17.14 8.53
CA MET A 953 1.86 17.12 8.76
C MET A 953 2.69 17.67 7.59
N THR A 954 2.15 18.67 6.88
CA THR A 954 2.76 19.25 5.67
C THR A 954 3.51 20.56 5.92
N SER A 955 3.51 21.08 7.15
CA SER A 955 4.27 22.29 7.50
C SER A 955 5.71 21.98 7.92
N LEU A 956 6.69 22.29 7.05
CA LEU A 956 8.12 22.18 7.42
C LEU A 956 8.49 23.09 8.60
N ALA A 957 7.77 24.19 8.81
CA ALA A 957 7.98 25.08 9.96
C ALA A 957 7.54 24.43 11.29
N HIS A 958 6.42 23.72 11.30
CA HIS A 958 5.98 22.94 12.45
C HIS A 958 6.94 21.78 12.73
N TRP A 959 7.43 21.10 11.68
CA TRP A 959 8.47 20.08 11.84
C TRP A 959 9.76 20.64 12.44
N ASN A 960 10.16 21.86 12.05
CA ASN A 960 11.32 22.53 12.64
C ASN A 960 11.12 22.78 14.14
N GLN A 961 9.97 23.32 14.53
CA GLN A 961 9.66 23.52 15.94
C GLN A 961 9.63 22.19 16.72
N LEU A 962 9.09 21.13 16.13
CA LEU A 962 9.06 19.81 16.78
C LEU A 962 10.46 19.23 16.98
N GLU A 963 11.34 19.38 16.01
CA GLU A 963 12.73 18.94 16.08
C GLU A 963 13.54 19.76 17.10
N ASP A 964 13.29 21.07 17.22
CA ASP A 964 13.91 21.90 18.25
C ASP A 964 13.53 21.42 19.66
N GLU A 965 12.27 21.01 19.85
CA GLU A 965 11.76 20.42 21.08
C GLU A 965 12.26 18.98 21.30
N ASN A 966 12.56 18.24 20.22
CA ASN A 966 12.95 16.83 20.23
C ASN A 966 14.10 16.56 19.25
N PRO A 967 15.36 16.89 19.60
CA PRO A 967 16.49 16.93 18.66
C PRO A 967 16.85 15.61 17.97
N THR A 968 16.35 14.49 18.45
CA THR A 968 16.70 13.14 17.95
C THR A 968 15.66 12.55 17.00
N ILE A 969 14.53 13.22 16.74
CA ILE A 969 13.45 12.69 15.89
C ILE A 969 13.97 12.27 14.51
N PHE A 970 14.89 13.03 13.94
CA PHE A 970 15.52 12.75 12.64
C PHE A 970 16.94 12.18 12.78
N GLY A 971 17.20 11.40 13.85
CA GLY A 971 18.49 10.77 14.12
C GLY A 971 19.03 9.89 12.98
N GLY A 972 18.12 9.28 12.20
CA GLY A 972 18.48 8.67 10.92
C GLY A 972 18.79 9.74 9.87
N MET A 973 17.73 10.29 9.27
CA MET A 973 17.79 11.41 8.33
C MET A 973 16.38 11.99 8.08
N TYR A 974 16.31 13.18 7.47
CA TYR A 974 15.10 13.63 6.79
C TYR A 974 14.86 12.75 5.56
N GLN A 975 13.83 11.90 5.57
CA GLN A 975 13.35 11.17 4.38
C GLN A 975 12.02 11.76 3.95
N LEU A 976 12.03 12.60 2.91
CA LEU A 976 10.84 13.30 2.45
C LEU A 976 10.45 12.92 1.02
N TRP A 977 9.15 13.00 0.77
CA TRP A 977 8.59 12.90 -0.57
C TRP A 977 8.14 14.25 -1.08
N THR A 978 8.45 14.50 -2.35
CA THR A 978 8.09 15.73 -3.06
C THR A 978 7.44 15.42 -4.39
N ARG A 979 6.67 16.37 -4.92
CA ARG A 979 6.01 16.27 -6.23
C ARG A 979 6.33 17.50 -7.07
N ALA A 980 6.68 17.29 -8.34
CA ALA A 980 6.75 18.37 -9.31
C ALA A 980 5.35 18.91 -9.58
N ARG A 981 5.16 20.23 -9.45
CA ARG A 981 3.94 20.86 -9.97
C ARG A 981 3.94 20.81 -11.50
N GLY A 982 2.74 20.60 -12.06
CA GLY A 982 2.53 20.34 -13.49
C GLY A 982 2.65 21.58 -14.35
#